data_AF-A0A925DB68-F1
#
_entry.id   AF-A0A925DB68-F1
#
_cell.length_a   1.000
_cell.length_b   1.000
_cell.length_c   1.000
_cell.angle_alpha   90.00
_cell.angle_beta   90.00
_cell.angle_gamma   90.00
#
_symmetry.space_group_name_H-M   'P 1'
#
loop_
_entity.id
_entity.type
_entity.pdbx_description
1 polymer ?
#
loop_
_entity_poly.entity_id
_entity_poly.type
_entity_poly.pdbx_seq_one_letter_code
_entity_poly.pdbx_strand_id
1 'polypeptide(L)'
;MAKTIGVWGIDIGRCALKALRCRLDGDAVVADGFDYIEYPKLLSQPEADPVQLVKEALEQFLSRNSVKGDKVAISVSGESGLARYFKPPPVDVKKIADIVKYEAKQQIPFALEDVIWDYQRMAGGQEVDGFVLDSEIGLFAMKREAVQKALVPYNVAAIEVDIIQLSPICVYNYIAHDYLKPLPEGEDYNSEAPPISTVVLSIGTDTTDLVITNGYRVWQRNIPLGGNHFTKQLSKDMKLTFAKAEHLKRNPKTADDPKTIFQAMRPVFGDMVTEVQRSVGFFQSLDRKAKIGSVVMLGNTVKLPGLSQYLSKHLGYDIKEVTSFGKLTGANVVTSPSFKDNLLAFATCYGLCLQALGKAKLSTNLLPREIATKRMIRAKKPWAVAALAAAVLAFGLSYVFNYRNLELVYPLHTEKNVSWEAAKAEVKSAGDMSNRYKGEDKEKTDKLAKLRDFSTEVMGTGDRKLLWMELLVALNQSLPATPGFEGRIPDFKTKPFHERQELHLDYVETQYFPMGNGRTGLSEWWAGVGEKYTDDSRVAAESTAAAAPGVVAPATGGASPPAGNTPPAGTPPANTPPPANAPAVPSGANAAAGSAGPVLPGGPTGAGWVVEVQGHHFYYDKKNPRTGAAWHVRNTLMKKLQSTPVVLPGAGGQLEVFTPQELGIGYVMLLKDPILRDHKILNPNFVPEKTVGGLPGAGDKGAGNKGNKEVKEDPNNPPYFETKKYDFIVQFVWQEKPLRIRLEERQKKLAADKAAAVSAPAAPV
;
A
#
# COMPACT_ATOMS: atom_id res chain seq x y z
N MET A 1 -20.87 32.77 -22.76
CA MET A 1 -20.63 33.34 -21.41
C MET A 1 -21.65 32.73 -20.45
N ALA A 2 -21.27 32.43 -19.20
CA ALA A 2 -22.24 32.01 -18.19
C ALA A 2 -23.12 33.20 -17.79
N LYS A 3 -24.45 33.01 -17.68
CA LYS A 3 -25.36 34.05 -17.18
C LYS A 3 -25.06 34.25 -15.69
N THR A 4 -24.54 35.43 -15.31
CA THR A 4 -24.39 35.82 -13.91
C THR A 4 -25.75 35.77 -13.22
N ILE A 5 -25.87 34.98 -12.16
CA ILE A 5 -27.12 34.78 -11.44
C ILE A 5 -27.46 36.08 -10.69
N GLY A 6 -28.58 36.71 -11.05
CA GLY A 6 -29.10 37.85 -10.32
C GLY A 6 -29.80 37.43 -9.04
N VAL A 7 -30.12 38.42 -8.21
CA VAL A 7 -30.83 38.26 -6.94
C VAL A 7 -31.90 39.33 -6.85
N TRP A 8 -33.15 38.93 -6.65
CA TRP A 8 -34.26 39.80 -6.31
C TRP A 8 -34.49 39.82 -4.79
N GLY A 9 -34.27 40.96 -4.15
CA GLY A 9 -34.71 41.23 -2.78
C GLY A 9 -36.09 41.89 -2.81
N ILE A 10 -37.12 41.20 -2.33
CA ILE A 10 -38.52 41.65 -2.38
C ILE A 10 -39.08 41.84 -0.96
N ASP A 11 -39.67 43.02 -0.70
CA ASP A 11 -40.30 43.37 0.57
C ASP A 11 -41.77 43.76 0.35
N ILE A 12 -42.69 42.96 0.89
CA ILE A 12 -44.13 43.23 0.88
C ILE A 12 -44.44 44.07 2.13
N GLY A 13 -44.29 45.39 1.98
CA GLY A 13 -44.67 46.35 3.02
C GLY A 13 -46.18 46.51 3.17
N ARG A 14 -46.62 47.34 4.11
CA ARG A 14 -48.05 47.67 4.33
C ARG A 14 -48.57 48.82 3.44
N CYS A 15 -47.67 49.52 2.75
CA CYS A 15 -47.97 50.68 1.89
C CYS A 15 -47.52 50.45 0.43
N ALA A 16 -46.49 49.65 0.21
CA ALA A 16 -45.99 49.31 -1.13
C ALA A 16 -45.32 47.94 -1.14
N LEU A 17 -45.37 47.26 -2.29
CA LEU A 17 -44.40 46.23 -2.66
C LEU A 17 -43.14 46.90 -3.18
N LYS A 18 -41.98 46.45 -2.72
CA LYS A 18 -40.67 46.98 -3.12
C LYS A 18 -39.78 45.84 -3.58
N ALA A 19 -39.13 46.00 -4.72
CA ALA A 19 -38.22 45.00 -5.26
C ALA A 19 -36.91 45.66 -5.71
N LEU A 20 -35.78 45.04 -5.41
CA LEU A 20 -34.46 45.44 -5.91
C LEU A 20 -33.78 44.21 -6.54
N ARG A 21 -33.19 44.38 -7.72
CA ARG A 21 -32.41 43.34 -8.42
C ARG A 21 -30.94 43.70 -8.38
N CYS A 22 -30.14 42.91 -7.68
CA CYS A 22 -28.69 43.05 -7.65
C CYS A 22 -28.00 41.85 -8.29
N ARG A 23 -26.78 42.07 -8.78
CA ARG A 23 -25.79 41.03 -9.12
C ARG A 23 -24.42 41.42 -8.57
N LEU A 24 -23.47 40.51 -8.65
CA LEU A 24 -22.04 40.82 -8.49
C LEU A 24 -21.40 41.14 -9.84
N ASP A 25 -20.44 42.05 -9.82
CA ASP A 25 -19.56 42.38 -10.94
C ASP A 25 -18.14 42.52 -10.37
N GLY A 26 -17.34 41.46 -10.51
CA GLY A 26 -16.17 41.24 -9.65
C GLY A 26 -16.59 41.15 -8.18
N ASP A 27 -16.06 42.07 -7.35
CA ASP A 27 -16.44 42.20 -5.93
C ASP A 27 -17.62 43.16 -5.70
N ALA A 28 -17.89 44.05 -6.66
CA ALA A 28 -18.88 45.12 -6.52
C ALA A 28 -20.31 44.61 -6.65
N VAL A 29 -21.23 45.22 -5.89
CA VAL A 29 -22.68 44.96 -5.99
C VAL A 29 -23.28 45.96 -6.96
N VAL A 30 -23.90 45.45 -8.03
CA VAL A 30 -24.54 46.26 -9.08
C VAL A 30 -26.05 46.07 -9.01
N ALA A 31 -26.80 47.17 -8.93
CA ALA A 31 -28.25 47.17 -9.13
C ALA A 31 -28.58 47.20 -10.63
N ASP A 32 -29.22 46.13 -11.11
CA ASP A 32 -29.64 45.96 -12.52
C ASP A 32 -31.09 46.44 -12.75
N GLY A 33 -31.92 46.46 -11.71
CA GLY A 33 -33.33 46.84 -11.79
C GLY A 33 -33.97 47.05 -10.42
N PHE A 34 -35.13 47.70 -10.38
CA PHE A 34 -35.91 47.93 -9.17
C PHE A 34 -37.40 48.07 -9.52
N ASP A 35 -38.28 47.92 -8.53
CA ASP A 35 -39.69 48.28 -8.65
C ASP A 35 -40.23 48.83 -7.32
N TYR A 36 -41.18 49.76 -7.40
CA TYR A 36 -41.89 50.36 -6.27
C TYR A 36 -43.37 50.47 -6.64
N ILE A 37 -44.20 49.62 -6.04
CA ILE A 37 -45.63 49.51 -6.35
C ILE A 37 -46.40 49.88 -5.09
N GLU A 38 -46.86 51.12 -5.01
CA GLU A 38 -47.70 51.62 -3.92
C GLU A 38 -49.13 51.10 -4.06
N TYR A 39 -49.72 50.62 -2.96
CA TYR A 39 -51.09 50.12 -2.96
C TYR A 39 -52.10 51.28 -2.93
N PRO A 40 -53.24 51.19 -3.64
CA PRO A 40 -54.32 52.19 -3.58
C PRO A 40 -54.87 52.47 -2.17
N LYS A 41 -54.77 51.51 -1.25
CA LYS A 41 -55.09 51.63 0.18
C LYS A 41 -54.01 50.92 1.00
N LEU A 42 -53.76 51.36 2.24
CA LEU A 42 -52.83 50.66 3.13
C LEU A 42 -53.41 49.28 3.51
N LEU A 43 -52.57 48.25 3.58
CA LEU A 43 -52.92 46.86 3.95
C LEU A 43 -53.32 46.68 5.44
N SER A 44 -53.62 47.77 6.13
CA SER A 44 -54.09 47.85 7.52
C SER A 44 -55.32 48.76 7.68
N GLN A 45 -55.94 49.20 6.57
CA GLN A 45 -57.26 49.85 6.57
C GLN A 45 -58.38 48.78 6.55
N PRO A 46 -59.52 48.99 7.24
CA PRO A 46 -60.64 48.03 7.25
C PRO A 46 -61.28 47.77 5.88
N GLU A 47 -61.17 48.72 4.94
CA GLU A 47 -61.72 48.63 3.58
C GLU A 47 -60.75 48.07 2.53
N ALA A 48 -59.61 47.51 2.96
CA ALA A 48 -58.59 46.94 2.07
C ALA A 48 -58.63 45.41 2.16
N ASP A 49 -58.72 44.73 1.01
CA ASP A 49 -58.40 43.30 0.92
C ASP A 49 -56.88 43.14 0.76
N PRO A 50 -56.13 42.66 1.76
CA PRO A 50 -54.68 42.56 1.66
C PRO A 50 -54.23 41.43 0.73
N VAL A 51 -55.07 40.43 0.46
CA VAL A 51 -54.73 39.31 -0.42
C VAL A 51 -54.81 39.76 -1.88
N GLN A 52 -55.90 40.42 -2.26
CA GLN A 52 -56.09 40.92 -3.62
C GLN A 52 -55.10 42.04 -3.96
N LEU A 53 -54.89 43.02 -3.06
CA LEU A 53 -53.95 44.13 -3.32
C LEU A 53 -52.49 43.67 -3.46
N VAL A 54 -52.06 42.67 -2.67
CA VAL A 54 -50.71 42.09 -2.79
C VAL A 54 -50.57 41.25 -4.06
N LYS A 55 -51.63 40.53 -4.46
CA LYS A 55 -51.67 39.78 -5.72
C LYS A 55 -51.52 40.73 -6.92
N GLU A 56 -52.32 41.79 -6.99
CA GLU A 56 -52.27 42.78 -8.08
C GLU A 56 -50.88 43.43 -8.20
N ALA A 57 -50.23 43.74 -7.08
CA ALA A 57 -48.87 44.26 -7.06
C ALA A 57 -47.81 43.24 -7.53
N LEU A 58 -47.98 41.96 -7.20
CA LEU A 58 -47.10 40.89 -7.70
C LEU A 58 -47.30 40.63 -9.20
N GLU A 59 -48.53 40.68 -9.69
CA GLU A 59 -48.85 40.57 -11.12
C GLU A 59 -48.27 41.77 -11.90
N GLN A 60 -48.41 42.99 -11.38
CA GLN A 60 -47.77 44.19 -11.95
C GLN A 60 -46.23 44.09 -11.92
N PHE A 61 -45.62 43.65 -10.81
CA PHE A 61 -44.18 43.42 -10.73
C PHE A 61 -43.69 42.42 -11.79
N LEU A 62 -44.39 41.27 -11.94
CA LEU A 62 -44.05 40.24 -12.93
C LEU A 62 -44.31 40.66 -14.38
N SER A 63 -45.22 41.59 -14.64
CA SER A 63 -45.41 42.19 -15.97
C SER A 63 -44.22 43.05 -16.42
N ARG A 64 -43.46 43.61 -15.46
CA ARG A 64 -42.29 44.46 -15.69
C ARG A 64 -40.98 43.68 -15.61
N ASN A 65 -40.92 42.63 -14.78
CA ASN A 65 -39.69 41.99 -14.35
C ASN A 65 -39.74 40.47 -14.48
N SER A 66 -38.64 39.86 -14.94
CA SER A 66 -38.49 38.40 -14.89
C SER A 66 -37.66 37.96 -13.69
N VAL A 67 -38.20 37.03 -12.91
CA VAL A 67 -37.48 36.32 -11.83
C VAL A 67 -36.81 35.02 -12.30
N LYS A 68 -36.95 34.63 -13.59
CA LYS A 68 -36.52 33.32 -14.07
C LYS A 68 -34.99 33.18 -14.16
N GLY A 69 -34.44 32.34 -13.28
CA GLY A 69 -33.00 32.04 -13.20
C GLY A 69 -32.20 33.07 -12.41
N ASP A 70 -32.87 33.96 -11.68
CA ASP A 70 -32.32 34.73 -10.55
C ASP A 70 -32.79 34.06 -9.24
N LYS A 71 -32.09 34.29 -8.12
CA LYS A 71 -32.60 33.88 -6.79
C LYS A 71 -33.63 34.89 -6.28
N VAL A 72 -34.55 34.47 -5.42
CA VAL A 72 -35.49 35.38 -4.75
C VAL A 72 -35.33 35.32 -3.23
N ALA A 73 -35.05 36.46 -2.61
CA ALA A 73 -34.96 36.64 -1.16
C ALA A 73 -36.08 37.57 -0.69
N ILE A 74 -36.76 37.22 0.41
CA ILE A 74 -37.89 38.00 0.94
C ILE A 74 -37.69 38.38 2.41
N SER A 75 -38.23 39.54 2.78
CA SER A 75 -38.32 39.98 4.17
C SER A 75 -39.68 39.68 4.78
N VAL A 76 -39.68 39.47 6.10
CA VAL A 76 -40.88 39.42 6.95
C VAL A 76 -40.73 40.44 8.08
N SER A 77 -41.84 41.01 8.59
CA SER A 77 -41.85 41.98 9.69
C SER A 77 -41.05 41.49 10.89
N GLY A 78 -40.24 42.36 11.51
CA GLY A 78 -39.49 42.04 12.72
C GLY A 78 -40.37 41.60 13.91
N GLU A 79 -41.65 41.99 13.90
CA GLU A 79 -42.70 41.56 14.83
C GLU A 79 -43.05 40.07 14.73
N SER A 80 -42.91 39.46 13.55
CA SER A 80 -43.33 38.06 13.29
C SER A 80 -42.31 37.01 13.74
N GLY A 81 -41.11 37.44 14.12
CA GLY A 81 -40.04 36.59 14.61
C GLY A 81 -39.39 37.13 15.88
N LEU A 82 -38.44 36.38 16.41
CA LEU A 82 -37.59 36.77 17.52
C LEU A 82 -36.12 36.67 17.11
N ALA A 83 -35.30 37.54 17.69
CA ALA A 83 -33.86 37.36 17.75
C ALA A 83 -33.45 37.34 19.23
N ARG A 84 -32.62 36.36 19.61
CA ARG A 84 -32.01 36.25 20.93
C ARG A 84 -30.51 36.10 20.77
N TYR A 85 -29.76 36.70 21.67
CA TYR A 85 -28.30 36.68 21.65
C TYR A 85 -27.83 36.14 22.98
N PHE A 86 -26.95 35.14 22.95
CA PHE A 86 -26.37 34.54 24.13
C PHE A 86 -24.88 34.25 23.89
N LYS A 87 -24.11 34.13 24.97
CA LYS A 87 -22.73 33.63 24.92
C LYS A 87 -22.72 32.18 25.43
N PRO A 88 -22.29 31.18 24.63
CA PRO A 88 -22.04 29.86 25.16
C PRO A 88 -20.85 29.90 26.15
N PRO A 89 -20.73 28.91 27.06
CA PRO A 89 -19.48 28.68 27.77
C PRO A 89 -18.36 28.31 26.78
N PRO A 90 -17.07 28.49 27.12
CA PRO A 90 -15.95 28.13 26.23
C PRO A 90 -15.96 26.65 25.86
N VAL A 91 -16.07 26.34 24.56
CA VAL A 91 -16.14 24.97 24.04
C VAL A 91 -15.51 24.80 22.66
N ASP A 92 -15.15 23.55 22.33
CA ASP A 92 -14.84 23.08 20.97
C ASP A 92 -15.95 23.50 19.99
N VAL A 93 -15.55 24.10 18.86
CA VAL A 93 -16.42 24.52 17.74
C VAL A 93 -17.47 23.44 17.39
N LYS A 94 -17.09 22.16 17.40
CA LYS A 94 -17.96 21.02 17.04
C LYS A 94 -19.14 20.86 17.99
N LYS A 95 -19.01 21.26 19.25
CA LYS A 95 -20.05 21.14 20.29
C LYS A 95 -21.03 22.31 20.32
N ILE A 96 -20.70 23.44 19.66
CA ILE A 96 -21.58 24.62 19.59
C ILE A 96 -22.97 24.23 19.09
N ALA A 97 -23.06 23.39 18.06
CA ALA A 97 -24.33 23.01 17.45
C ALA A 97 -25.29 22.27 18.41
N ASP A 98 -24.80 21.61 19.46
CA ASP A 98 -25.64 20.91 20.45
C ASP A 98 -26.02 21.81 21.62
N ILE A 99 -25.11 22.68 22.08
CA ILE A 99 -25.41 23.73 23.07
C ILE A 99 -26.46 24.69 22.50
N VAL A 100 -26.34 25.07 21.23
CA VAL A 100 -27.31 25.89 20.52
C VAL A 100 -28.71 25.26 20.50
N LYS A 101 -28.84 23.93 20.33
CA LYS A 101 -30.16 23.26 20.41
C LYS A 101 -30.74 23.31 21.83
N TYR A 102 -29.89 23.16 22.84
CA TYR A 102 -30.28 23.22 24.25
C TYR A 102 -30.74 24.64 24.64
N GLU A 103 -29.95 25.66 24.30
CA GLU A 103 -30.29 27.07 24.50
C GLU A 103 -31.51 27.49 23.68
N ALA A 104 -31.62 27.10 22.40
CA ALA A 104 -32.81 27.37 21.59
C ALA A 104 -34.10 26.89 22.28
N LYS A 105 -34.08 25.72 22.94
CA LYS A 105 -35.21 25.17 23.69
C LYS A 105 -35.58 25.98 24.95
N GLN A 106 -34.67 26.81 25.49
CA GLN A 106 -34.95 27.71 26.61
C GLN A 106 -35.31 29.14 26.14
N GLN A 107 -34.61 29.64 25.11
CA GLN A 107 -34.71 31.02 24.63
C GLN A 107 -35.92 31.26 23.70
N ILE A 108 -36.43 30.21 23.05
CA ILE A 108 -37.63 30.25 22.20
C ILE A 108 -38.85 29.85 23.05
N PRO A 109 -39.86 30.72 23.22
CA PRO A 109 -41.01 30.47 24.12
C PRO A 109 -42.09 29.55 23.49
N PHE A 110 -41.71 28.67 22.56
CA PHE A 110 -42.58 27.78 21.79
C PHE A 110 -41.86 26.46 21.51
N ALA A 111 -42.61 25.42 21.15
CA ALA A 111 -42.03 24.15 20.68
C ALA A 111 -41.14 24.37 19.44
N LEU A 112 -40.00 23.66 19.36
CA LEU A 112 -39.04 23.82 18.24
C LEU A 112 -39.58 23.22 16.93
N GLU A 113 -40.61 22.40 17.04
CA GLU A 113 -41.33 21.74 15.94
C GLU A 113 -42.22 22.75 15.20
N ASP A 114 -42.88 23.65 15.94
CA ASP A 114 -43.80 24.69 15.46
C ASP A 114 -43.08 25.96 14.96
N VAL A 115 -41.76 26.00 15.08
CA VAL A 115 -40.93 27.19 14.82
C VAL A 115 -39.84 26.85 13.80
N ILE A 116 -39.75 27.64 12.73
CA ILE A 116 -38.55 27.63 11.89
C ILE A 116 -37.53 28.53 12.56
N TRP A 117 -36.36 27.96 12.87
CA TRP A 117 -35.26 28.69 13.49
C TRP A 117 -33.92 28.34 12.84
N ASP A 118 -33.01 29.28 12.92
CA ASP A 118 -31.64 29.19 12.44
C ASP A 118 -30.72 30.00 13.36
N TYR A 119 -29.41 29.78 13.27
CA TYR A 119 -28.45 30.43 14.18
C TYR A 119 -27.15 30.81 13.48
N GLN A 120 -26.45 31.80 14.02
CA GLN A 120 -25.13 32.18 13.53
C GLN A 120 -24.22 32.68 14.66
N ARG A 121 -22.95 32.28 14.60
CA ARG A 121 -21.86 32.86 15.41
C ARG A 121 -21.63 34.30 14.96
N MET A 122 -21.74 35.25 15.89
CA MET A 122 -21.43 36.66 15.66
C MET A 122 -19.92 36.88 15.54
N ALA A 123 -19.51 37.95 14.88
CA ALA A 123 -18.11 38.33 14.80
C ALA A 123 -17.62 38.93 16.14
N GLY A 124 -16.30 38.87 16.38
CA GLY A 124 -15.68 39.41 17.61
C GLY A 124 -15.56 38.41 18.77
N GLY A 125 -15.71 37.10 18.51
CA GLY A 125 -15.28 36.06 19.43
C GLY A 125 -14.03 35.35 18.94
N GLN A 126 -12.99 35.34 19.76
CA GLN A 126 -11.71 34.71 19.44
C GLN A 126 -11.83 33.18 19.41
N GLU A 127 -10.93 32.53 18.68
CA GLU A 127 -10.79 31.07 18.63
C GLU A 127 -9.36 30.71 19.02
N VAL A 128 -9.19 30.05 20.16
CA VAL A 128 -7.89 29.74 20.76
C VAL A 128 -7.87 28.24 21.04
N ASP A 129 -6.87 27.54 20.51
CA ASP A 129 -6.73 26.07 20.60
C ASP A 129 -7.99 25.28 20.20
N GLY A 130 -8.79 25.83 19.27
CA GLY A 130 -10.07 25.25 18.80
C GLY A 130 -11.26 25.48 19.75
N PHE A 131 -11.07 26.22 20.84
CA PHE A 131 -12.14 26.69 21.73
C PHE A 131 -12.60 28.10 21.33
N VAL A 132 -13.91 28.29 21.29
CA VAL A 132 -14.50 29.60 21.01
C VAL A 132 -14.71 30.38 22.31
N LEU A 133 -14.09 31.55 22.40
CA LEU A 133 -14.12 32.44 23.57
C LEU A 133 -14.84 33.75 23.23
N ASP A 134 -15.63 34.25 24.17
CA ASP A 134 -16.42 35.50 24.12
C ASP A 134 -17.40 35.70 22.93
N SER A 135 -17.45 34.76 21.99
CA SER A 135 -18.30 34.82 20.81
C SER A 135 -19.77 34.76 21.18
N GLU A 136 -20.51 35.78 20.77
CA GLU A 136 -21.97 35.80 20.85
C GLU A 136 -22.58 34.92 19.75
N ILE A 137 -23.72 34.30 20.01
CA ILE A 137 -24.51 33.54 19.03
C ILE A 137 -25.89 34.18 18.92
N GLY A 138 -26.27 34.55 17.70
CA GLY A 138 -27.63 34.96 17.37
C GLY A 138 -28.49 33.75 17.04
N LEU A 139 -29.59 33.58 17.79
CA LEU A 139 -30.71 32.69 17.50
C LEU A 139 -31.82 33.50 16.83
N PHE A 140 -32.28 33.06 15.66
CA PHE A 140 -33.34 33.73 14.90
C PHE A 140 -34.47 32.73 14.66
N ALA A 141 -35.70 33.10 15.02
CA ALA A 141 -36.81 32.15 14.99
C ALA A 141 -38.14 32.80 14.61
N MET A 142 -38.99 32.08 13.88
CA MET A 142 -40.31 32.52 13.42
C MET A 142 -41.30 31.35 13.42
N LYS A 143 -42.53 31.57 13.87
CA LYS A 143 -43.58 30.53 13.87
C LYS A 143 -43.79 30.00 12.44
N ARG A 144 -43.87 28.68 12.26
CA ARG A 144 -44.05 28.00 10.97
C ARG A 144 -45.29 28.50 10.21
N GLU A 145 -46.35 28.85 10.94
CA GLU A 145 -47.55 29.52 10.40
C GLU A 145 -47.24 30.88 9.75
N ALA A 146 -46.45 31.74 10.41
CA ALA A 146 -46.07 33.05 9.89
C ALA A 146 -45.17 32.93 8.65
N VAL A 147 -44.25 31.97 8.65
CA VAL A 147 -43.44 31.63 7.46
C VAL A 147 -44.34 31.20 6.30
N GLN A 148 -45.29 30.30 6.55
CA GLN A 148 -46.21 29.81 5.52
C GLN A 148 -47.11 30.95 4.98
N LYS A 149 -47.63 31.80 5.86
CA LYS A 149 -48.46 32.97 5.50
C LYS A 149 -47.69 33.98 4.64
N ALA A 150 -46.41 34.23 4.95
CA ALA A 150 -45.54 35.07 4.13
C ALA A 150 -45.26 34.46 2.75
N LEU A 151 -45.23 33.12 2.62
CA LEU A 151 -45.00 32.43 1.36
C LEU A 151 -46.24 32.33 0.44
N VAL A 152 -47.48 32.44 0.95
CA VAL A 152 -48.71 32.26 0.14
C VAL A 152 -48.74 33.16 -1.11
N PRO A 153 -48.49 34.49 -1.05
CA PRO A 153 -48.57 35.35 -2.24
C PRO A 153 -47.57 34.95 -3.32
N TYR A 154 -46.33 34.62 -2.93
CA TYR A 154 -45.29 34.18 -3.86
C TYR A 154 -45.61 32.83 -4.50
N ASN A 155 -46.16 31.88 -3.74
CA ASN A 155 -46.60 30.58 -4.26
C ASN A 155 -47.74 30.75 -5.29
N VAL A 156 -48.70 31.65 -5.06
CA VAL A 156 -49.78 31.98 -6.00
C VAL A 156 -49.24 32.64 -7.26
N ALA A 157 -48.26 33.54 -7.13
CA ALA A 157 -47.55 34.19 -8.24
C ALA A 157 -46.50 33.28 -8.94
N ALA A 158 -46.40 32.00 -8.55
CA ALA A 158 -45.40 31.03 -9.03
C ALA A 158 -43.93 31.46 -8.87
N ILE A 159 -43.63 32.28 -7.85
CA ILE A 159 -42.29 32.76 -7.50
C ILE A 159 -41.64 31.81 -6.48
N GLU A 160 -40.51 31.19 -6.84
CA GLU A 160 -39.74 30.33 -5.93
C GLU A 160 -38.82 31.14 -5.01
N VAL A 161 -39.28 31.42 -3.77
CA VAL A 161 -38.52 32.14 -2.72
C VAL A 161 -37.42 31.27 -2.10
N ASP A 162 -36.15 31.63 -2.22
CA ASP A 162 -34.97 30.87 -1.75
C ASP A 162 -34.48 31.28 -0.35
N ILE A 163 -34.67 32.54 0.03
CA ILE A 163 -34.29 33.05 1.37
C ILE A 163 -35.48 33.77 2.00
N ILE A 164 -35.71 33.50 3.28
CA ILE A 164 -36.61 34.28 4.14
C ILE A 164 -35.81 34.84 5.30
N GLN A 165 -35.87 36.16 5.51
CA GLN A 165 -35.15 36.86 6.58
C GLN A 165 -36.06 37.86 7.30
N LEU A 166 -35.74 38.20 8.56
CA LEU A 166 -36.43 39.27 9.29
C LEU A 166 -35.96 40.65 8.80
N SER A 167 -36.90 41.58 8.59
CA SER A 167 -36.66 42.97 8.16
C SER A 167 -35.51 43.68 8.92
N PRO A 168 -35.43 43.67 10.28
CA PRO A 168 -34.32 44.29 10.99
C PRO A 168 -32.95 43.66 10.70
N ILE A 169 -32.89 42.36 10.39
CA ILE A 169 -31.64 41.67 10.02
C ILE A 169 -31.21 42.02 8.59
N CYS A 170 -32.17 42.27 7.70
CA CYS A 170 -31.90 42.85 6.38
C CYS A 170 -31.31 44.27 6.53
N VAL A 171 -31.90 45.10 7.39
CA VAL A 171 -31.40 46.45 7.69
C VAL A 171 -30.00 46.40 8.31
N TYR A 172 -29.74 45.48 9.25
CA TYR A 172 -28.38 45.22 9.76
C TYR A 172 -27.40 44.86 8.63
N ASN A 173 -27.78 43.96 7.72
CA ASN A 173 -26.91 43.52 6.62
C ASN A 173 -26.55 44.67 5.67
N TYR A 174 -27.50 45.56 5.36
CA TYR A 174 -27.22 46.80 4.67
C TYR A 174 -26.22 47.67 5.46
N ILE A 175 -26.51 47.96 6.73
CA ILE A 175 -25.69 48.87 7.56
C ILE A 175 -24.26 48.35 7.76
N ALA A 176 -24.11 47.05 8.05
CA ALA A 176 -22.80 46.42 8.29
C ALA A 176 -21.96 46.22 7.01
N HIS A 177 -22.60 46.13 5.84
CA HIS A 177 -21.89 46.07 4.56
C HIS A 177 -21.55 47.46 4.02
N ASP A 178 -22.52 48.37 3.96
CA ASP A 178 -22.49 49.57 3.14
C ASP A 178 -22.07 50.82 3.92
N TYR A 179 -22.61 50.98 5.14
CA TYR A 179 -22.57 52.22 5.91
C TYR A 179 -21.47 52.23 6.99
N LEU A 180 -21.24 51.10 7.69
CA LEU A 180 -20.15 50.96 8.64
C LEU A 180 -18.80 50.80 7.92
N LYS A 181 -17.73 51.27 8.57
CA LYS A 181 -16.36 51.02 8.10
C LYS A 181 -16.09 49.49 8.12
N PRO A 182 -15.25 48.97 7.21
CA PRO A 182 -14.75 47.61 7.31
C PRO A 182 -14.17 47.36 8.70
N LEU A 183 -14.62 46.27 9.33
CA LEU A 183 -14.15 45.85 10.63
C LEU A 183 -12.97 44.87 10.45
N PRO A 184 -11.90 44.98 11.26
CA PRO A 184 -10.84 43.97 11.26
C PRO A 184 -11.36 42.62 11.74
N GLU A 185 -10.77 41.55 11.23
CA GLU A 185 -11.27 40.18 11.43
C GLU A 185 -10.61 39.50 12.64
N GLY A 186 -11.43 38.82 13.45
CA GLY A 186 -10.97 37.92 14.51
C GLY A 186 -10.24 38.58 15.69
N GLU A 187 -8.95 38.84 15.51
CA GLU A 187 -7.97 39.01 16.59
C GLU A 187 -7.99 40.42 17.20
N ASP A 188 -8.18 41.47 16.38
CA ASP A 188 -8.20 42.88 16.81
C ASP A 188 -9.44 43.30 17.64
N TYR A 189 -10.42 42.41 17.87
CA TYR A 189 -11.64 42.78 18.59
C TYR A 189 -11.41 42.88 20.10
N ASN A 190 -11.31 44.13 20.60
CA ASN A 190 -11.22 44.41 22.02
C ASN A 190 -12.61 44.48 22.69
N SER A 191 -12.97 43.44 23.45
CA SER A 191 -14.24 43.35 24.22
C SER A 191 -14.35 44.40 25.35
N GLU A 192 -13.24 44.96 25.83
CA GLU A 192 -13.21 46.04 26.83
C GLU A 192 -13.47 47.43 26.23
N ALA A 193 -13.14 47.61 24.94
CA ALA A 193 -13.27 48.87 24.21
C ALA A 193 -14.02 48.65 22.87
N PRO A 194 -15.30 48.22 22.90
CA PRO A 194 -16.05 47.91 21.70
C PRO A 194 -16.23 49.14 20.79
N PRO A 195 -16.26 48.97 19.45
CA PRO A 195 -16.51 50.09 18.55
C PRO A 195 -17.87 50.75 18.78
N ILE A 196 -17.95 52.04 18.44
CA ILE A 196 -19.13 52.88 18.63
C ILE A 196 -20.32 52.30 17.88
N SER A 197 -21.41 52.03 18.61
CA SER A 197 -22.67 51.54 18.07
C SER A 197 -23.47 52.63 17.39
N THR A 198 -24.08 52.28 16.26
CA THR A 198 -25.09 53.08 15.56
C THR A 198 -26.48 52.54 15.89
N VAL A 199 -27.42 53.43 16.18
CA VAL A 199 -28.85 53.10 16.26
C VAL A 199 -29.45 53.30 14.87
N VAL A 200 -30.31 52.40 14.43
CA VAL A 200 -30.94 52.45 13.10
C VAL A 200 -32.45 52.31 13.29
N LEU A 201 -33.20 53.29 12.80
CA LEU A 201 -34.66 53.35 12.90
C LEU A 201 -35.27 53.16 11.51
N SER A 202 -35.73 51.95 11.21
CA SER A 202 -36.49 51.66 9.98
C SER A 202 -37.98 51.91 10.22
N ILE A 203 -38.42 53.14 9.99
CA ILE A 203 -39.78 53.61 10.30
C ILE A 203 -40.73 53.24 9.16
N GLY A 204 -41.37 52.08 9.32
CA GLY A 204 -42.38 51.57 8.42
C GLY A 204 -43.73 52.28 8.53
N THR A 205 -44.75 51.66 7.95
CA THR A 205 -46.14 52.16 7.96
C THR A 205 -46.80 51.95 9.32
N ASP A 206 -46.83 50.72 9.83
CA ASP A 206 -47.52 50.39 11.08
C ASP A 206 -46.55 50.21 12.25
N THR A 207 -45.36 49.65 11.98
CA THR A 207 -44.31 49.37 12.98
C THR A 207 -42.97 50.00 12.56
N THR A 208 -42.04 50.08 13.52
CA THR A 208 -40.67 50.56 13.33
C THR A 208 -39.71 49.48 13.80
N ASP A 209 -38.84 49.00 12.90
CA ASP A 209 -37.74 48.10 13.27
C ASP A 209 -36.57 48.94 13.77
N LEU A 210 -36.28 48.87 15.07
CA LEU A 210 -35.10 49.48 15.69
C LEU A 210 -33.99 48.44 15.79
N VAL A 211 -32.80 48.80 15.29
CA VAL A 211 -31.59 47.97 15.33
C VAL A 211 -30.46 48.78 15.97
N ILE A 212 -29.66 48.18 16.85
CA ILE A 212 -28.45 48.79 17.40
C ILE A 212 -27.28 47.87 17.07
N THR A 213 -26.23 48.41 16.46
CA THR A 213 -25.10 47.59 15.99
C THR A 213 -23.80 48.39 15.89
N ASN A 214 -22.69 47.72 16.17
CA ASN A 214 -21.33 48.16 15.83
C ASN A 214 -20.68 47.27 14.74
N GLY A 215 -21.49 46.46 14.05
CA GLY A 215 -21.09 45.49 13.01
C GLY A 215 -20.50 44.16 13.54
N TYR A 216 -20.09 44.09 14.80
CA TYR A 216 -19.76 42.83 15.48
C TYR A 216 -20.99 42.23 16.16
N ARG A 217 -21.63 43.01 17.03
CA ARG A 217 -22.90 42.67 17.69
C ARG A 217 -24.09 43.34 16.99
N VAL A 218 -25.27 42.76 17.17
CA VAL A 218 -26.54 43.38 16.78
C VAL A 218 -27.61 43.09 17.82
N TRP A 219 -28.36 44.12 18.19
CA TRP A 219 -29.57 44.01 18.99
C TRP A 219 -30.74 44.59 18.19
N GLN A 220 -31.94 44.01 18.32
CA GLN A 220 -33.13 44.48 17.62
C GLN A 220 -34.35 44.56 18.55
N ARG A 221 -35.22 45.52 18.28
CA ARG A 221 -36.56 45.63 18.88
C ARG A 221 -37.53 46.18 17.84
N ASN A 222 -38.65 45.48 17.62
CA ASN A 222 -39.77 46.07 16.90
C ASN A 222 -40.55 47.00 17.85
N ILE A 223 -40.88 48.19 17.39
CA ILE A 223 -41.73 49.17 18.09
C ILE A 223 -43.07 49.24 17.33
N PRO A 224 -44.22 49.08 18.00
CA PRO A 224 -45.55 49.12 17.37
C PRO A 224 -46.01 50.56 17.07
N LEU A 225 -45.15 51.34 16.39
CA LEU A 225 -45.37 52.74 16.04
C LEU A 225 -44.79 53.00 14.63
N GLY A 226 -45.42 53.85 13.83
CA GLY A 226 -45.04 54.04 12.42
C GLY A 226 -45.88 55.09 11.69
N GLY A 227 -45.61 55.30 10.40
CA GLY A 227 -46.20 56.37 9.56
C GLY A 227 -47.72 56.46 9.49
N ASN A 228 -48.46 55.39 9.83
CA ASN A 228 -49.92 55.33 9.93
C ASN A 228 -50.44 55.97 11.23
N HIS A 229 -49.67 55.91 12.33
CA HIS A 229 -50.05 56.51 13.61
C HIS A 229 -50.09 58.04 13.52
N PHE A 230 -49.14 58.65 12.80
CA PHE A 230 -49.17 60.07 12.43
C PHE A 230 -50.44 60.42 11.63
N THR A 231 -50.83 59.60 10.65
CA THR A 231 -52.05 59.82 9.85
C THR A 231 -53.33 59.71 10.68
N LYS A 232 -53.42 58.70 11.56
CA LYS A 232 -54.55 58.50 12.47
C LYS A 232 -54.70 59.66 13.46
N GLN A 233 -53.60 60.14 14.04
CA GLN A 233 -53.62 61.28 14.95
C GLN A 233 -54.01 62.58 14.22
N LEU A 234 -53.47 62.83 13.02
CA LEU A 234 -53.83 64.00 12.22
C LEU A 234 -55.30 63.97 11.76
N SER A 235 -55.81 62.80 11.38
CA SER A 235 -57.23 62.55 11.08
C SER A 235 -58.13 62.82 12.29
N LYS A 236 -57.73 62.39 13.49
CA LYS A 236 -58.45 62.61 14.76
C LYS A 236 -58.52 64.08 15.16
N ASP A 237 -57.37 64.74 15.28
CA ASP A 237 -57.30 66.11 15.81
C ASP A 237 -57.88 67.14 14.84
N MET A 238 -57.59 67.02 13.54
CA MET A 238 -58.12 67.93 12.50
C MET A 238 -59.50 67.50 11.96
N LYS A 239 -60.07 66.38 12.45
CA LYS A 239 -61.35 65.81 12.01
C LYS A 239 -61.42 65.56 10.49
N LEU A 240 -60.34 65.03 9.92
CA LEU A 240 -60.17 64.80 8.47
C LEU A 240 -60.35 63.32 8.11
N THR A 241 -60.79 63.04 6.88
CA THR A 241 -60.76 61.69 6.32
C THR A 241 -59.32 61.17 6.20
N PHE A 242 -59.13 59.85 6.28
CA PHE A 242 -57.80 59.24 6.25
C PHE A 242 -56.97 59.67 5.02
N ALA A 243 -57.59 59.68 3.83
CA ALA A 243 -56.91 60.09 2.60
C ALA A 243 -56.46 61.57 2.63
N LYS A 244 -57.29 62.48 3.18
CA LYS A 244 -56.92 63.90 3.32
C LYS A 244 -55.82 64.09 4.38
N ALA A 245 -55.86 63.33 5.47
CA ALA A 245 -54.79 63.32 6.47
C ALA A 245 -53.47 62.76 5.89
N GLU A 246 -53.51 61.67 5.11
CA GLU A 246 -52.32 61.10 4.46
C GLU A 246 -51.70 62.11 3.47
N HIS A 247 -52.54 62.78 2.68
CA HIS A 247 -52.10 63.84 1.78
C HIS A 247 -51.43 64.99 2.53
N LEU A 248 -52.05 65.54 3.59
CA LEU A 248 -51.46 66.62 4.38
C LEU A 248 -50.19 66.20 5.13
N LYS A 249 -50.08 64.95 5.56
CA LYS A 249 -48.86 64.39 6.18
C LYS A 249 -47.69 64.31 5.17
N ARG A 250 -47.97 63.91 3.92
CA ARG A 250 -46.97 63.86 2.84
C ARG A 250 -46.61 65.26 2.31
N ASN A 251 -47.62 66.13 2.18
CA ASN A 251 -47.54 67.44 1.57
C ASN A 251 -47.90 68.58 2.55
N PRO A 252 -47.23 68.73 3.72
CA PRO A 252 -47.63 69.73 4.73
C PRO A 252 -47.43 71.18 4.27
N LYS A 253 -46.73 71.41 3.14
CA LYS A 253 -46.62 72.70 2.47
C LYS A 253 -47.90 73.13 1.72
N THR A 254 -48.84 72.22 1.45
CA THR A 254 -50.13 72.53 0.80
C THR A 254 -51.25 72.74 1.82
N ALA A 255 -50.91 73.21 3.01
CA ALA A 255 -51.83 73.43 4.11
C ALA A 255 -51.80 74.90 4.53
N ASP A 256 -52.95 75.42 4.95
CA ASP A 256 -53.12 76.84 5.31
C ASP A 256 -52.28 77.22 6.54
N ASP A 257 -52.07 76.29 7.48
CA ASP A 257 -51.03 76.37 8.50
C ASP A 257 -50.27 75.04 8.68
N PRO A 258 -49.01 74.96 8.20
CA PRO A 258 -48.13 73.81 8.45
C PRO A 258 -47.78 73.61 9.94
N LYS A 259 -47.87 74.64 10.80
CA LYS A 259 -47.55 74.50 12.24
C LYS A 259 -48.62 73.69 12.97
N THR A 260 -49.90 73.88 12.63
CA THR A 260 -51.03 73.10 13.18
C THR A 260 -50.88 71.62 12.84
N ILE A 261 -50.45 71.27 11.62
CA ILE A 261 -50.13 69.88 11.27
C ILE A 261 -49.04 69.31 12.17
N PHE A 262 -47.96 70.05 12.41
CA PHE A 262 -46.87 69.61 13.29
C PHE A 262 -47.32 69.46 14.76
N GLN A 263 -48.15 70.37 15.29
CA GLN A 263 -48.66 70.27 16.66
C GLN A 263 -49.64 69.10 16.83
N ALA A 264 -50.52 68.84 15.86
CA ALA A 264 -51.41 67.67 15.87
C ALA A 264 -50.63 66.35 15.92
N MET A 265 -49.50 66.26 15.21
CA MET A 265 -48.62 65.09 15.22
C MET A 265 -47.72 64.98 16.46
N ARG A 266 -47.66 66.00 17.32
CA ARG A 266 -46.75 66.09 18.48
C ARG A 266 -46.84 64.95 19.50
N PRO A 267 -48.02 64.36 19.80
CA PRO A 267 -48.09 63.18 20.66
C PRO A 267 -47.27 62.01 20.09
N VAL A 268 -47.47 61.70 18.80
CA VAL A 268 -46.79 60.57 18.12
C VAL A 268 -45.28 60.79 18.02
N PHE A 269 -44.82 62.04 17.85
CA PHE A 269 -43.40 62.39 17.98
C PHE A 269 -42.85 62.13 19.39
N GLY A 270 -43.63 62.41 20.45
CA GLY A 270 -43.27 62.13 21.85
C GLY A 270 -43.25 60.63 22.18
N ASP A 271 -44.20 59.86 21.66
CA ASP A 271 -44.23 58.40 21.81
C ASP A 271 -43.00 57.75 21.17
N MET A 272 -42.61 58.22 19.97
CA MET A 272 -41.41 57.74 19.26
C MET A 272 -40.13 58.06 20.05
N VAL A 273 -40.00 59.27 20.59
CA VAL A 273 -38.87 59.61 21.50
C VAL A 273 -38.83 58.65 22.68
N THR A 274 -39.97 58.42 23.33
CA THR A 274 -40.07 57.60 24.54
C THR A 274 -39.69 56.13 24.28
N GLU A 275 -40.16 55.54 23.19
CA GLU A 275 -39.82 54.16 22.84
C GLU A 275 -38.38 54.00 22.36
N VAL A 276 -37.82 54.98 21.64
CA VAL A 276 -36.39 54.96 21.26
C VAL A 276 -35.49 55.11 22.49
N GLN A 277 -35.79 56.05 23.39
CA GLN A 277 -35.06 56.22 24.66
C GLN A 277 -35.09 54.93 25.51
N ARG A 278 -36.28 54.32 25.68
CA ARG A 278 -36.42 53.04 26.42
C ARG A 278 -35.62 51.91 25.77
N SER A 279 -35.59 51.86 24.44
CA SER A 279 -34.83 50.85 23.70
C SER A 279 -33.32 51.01 23.88
N VAL A 280 -32.80 52.24 23.76
CA VAL A 280 -31.38 52.55 23.93
C VAL A 280 -30.95 52.30 25.38
N GLY A 281 -31.73 52.74 26.38
CA GLY A 281 -31.44 52.51 27.79
C GLY A 281 -31.44 51.03 28.18
N PHE A 282 -32.32 50.22 27.59
CA PHE A 282 -32.32 48.76 27.77
C PHE A 282 -31.11 48.09 27.10
N PHE A 283 -30.70 48.54 25.92
CA PHE A 283 -29.46 48.05 25.30
C PHE A 283 -28.22 48.40 26.14
N GLN A 284 -28.15 49.62 26.68
CA GLN A 284 -27.04 50.07 27.54
C GLN A 284 -27.01 49.40 28.92
N SER A 285 -28.12 48.82 29.40
CA SER A 285 -28.13 48.01 30.63
C SER A 285 -27.63 46.58 30.40
N LEU A 286 -27.82 46.04 29.18
CA LEU A 286 -27.23 44.78 28.72
C LEU A 286 -25.72 44.92 28.42
N ASP A 287 -25.33 45.90 27.60
CA ASP A 287 -23.93 46.18 27.26
C ASP A 287 -23.51 47.54 27.80
N ARG A 288 -23.02 47.54 29.04
CA ARG A 288 -22.55 48.74 29.75
C ARG A 288 -21.29 49.38 29.14
N LYS A 289 -20.61 48.72 28.21
CA LYS A 289 -19.39 49.23 27.53
C LYS A 289 -19.72 49.87 26.18
N ALA A 290 -20.86 49.53 25.58
CA ALA A 290 -21.28 50.05 24.29
C ALA A 290 -21.65 51.55 24.34
N LYS A 291 -20.93 52.34 23.54
CA LYS A 291 -21.19 53.78 23.34
C LYS A 291 -22.06 53.97 22.10
N ILE A 292 -23.12 54.76 22.21
CA ILE A 292 -23.96 55.16 21.07
C ILE A 292 -23.38 56.43 20.42
N GLY A 293 -23.15 56.40 19.11
CA GLY A 293 -22.56 57.54 18.38
C GLY A 293 -23.56 58.41 17.60
N SER A 294 -24.46 57.77 16.84
CA SER A 294 -25.43 58.46 15.99
C SER A 294 -26.61 57.56 15.67
N VAL A 295 -27.75 58.18 15.32
CA VAL A 295 -28.94 57.50 14.80
C VAL A 295 -28.96 57.62 13.28
N VAL A 296 -29.28 56.53 12.59
CA VAL A 296 -29.57 56.49 11.15
C VAL A 296 -31.06 56.24 10.97
N MET A 297 -31.70 56.99 10.07
CA MET A 297 -33.15 56.88 9.84
C MET A 297 -33.46 56.36 8.43
N LEU A 298 -34.33 55.35 8.37
CA LEU A 298 -34.73 54.63 7.15
C LEU A 298 -36.26 54.50 7.07
N GLY A 299 -36.77 54.18 5.89
CA GLY A 299 -38.20 54.13 5.58
C GLY A 299 -38.78 55.47 5.10
N ASN A 300 -39.84 55.42 4.30
CA ASN A 300 -40.44 56.63 3.69
C ASN A 300 -41.06 57.60 4.72
N THR A 301 -41.31 57.17 5.96
CA THR A 301 -41.84 58.03 7.04
C THR A 301 -40.83 59.10 7.48
N VAL A 302 -39.52 58.86 7.27
CA VAL A 302 -38.43 59.80 7.60
C VAL A 302 -38.54 61.14 6.87
N LYS A 303 -39.20 61.14 5.69
CA LYS A 303 -39.49 62.34 4.89
C LYS A 303 -40.41 63.35 5.59
N LEU A 304 -41.04 62.98 6.71
CA LEU A 304 -41.97 63.83 7.46
C LEU A 304 -41.24 65.08 8.01
N PRO A 305 -41.56 66.30 7.55
CA PRO A 305 -40.82 67.50 7.95
C PRO A 305 -40.86 67.73 9.46
N GLY A 306 -39.68 67.97 10.05
CA GLY A 306 -39.51 68.15 11.48
C GLY A 306 -39.22 66.86 12.26
N LEU A 307 -39.40 65.67 11.68
CA LEU A 307 -39.18 64.38 12.39
C LEU A 307 -37.72 64.21 12.84
N SER A 308 -36.75 64.35 11.92
CA SER A 308 -35.32 64.25 12.23
C SER A 308 -34.87 65.32 13.23
N GLN A 309 -35.36 66.56 13.07
CA GLN A 309 -35.00 67.68 13.95
C GLN A 309 -35.57 67.51 15.37
N TYR A 310 -36.81 67.01 15.49
CA TYR A 310 -37.43 66.72 16.78
C TYR A 310 -36.73 65.55 17.49
N LEU A 311 -36.50 64.44 16.78
CA LEU A 311 -35.81 63.29 17.35
C LEU A 311 -34.37 63.64 17.77
N SER A 312 -33.59 64.37 16.96
CA SER A 312 -32.24 64.76 17.34
C SER A 312 -32.24 65.60 18.62
N LYS A 313 -33.10 66.62 18.68
CA LYS A 313 -33.24 67.52 19.84
C LYS A 313 -33.68 66.79 21.13
N HIS A 314 -34.56 65.81 21.03
CA HIS A 314 -35.14 65.12 22.19
C HIS A 314 -34.42 63.81 22.57
N LEU A 315 -33.65 63.21 21.67
CA LEU A 315 -32.81 62.04 21.96
C LEU A 315 -31.39 62.44 22.40
N GLY A 316 -30.91 63.64 22.04
CA GLY A 316 -29.55 64.09 22.33
C GLY A 316 -28.48 63.45 21.42
N TYR A 317 -28.89 62.78 20.35
CA TYR A 317 -28.00 62.14 19.38
C TYR A 317 -28.02 62.86 18.01
N ASP A 318 -26.88 62.84 17.34
CA ASP A 318 -26.78 63.21 15.93
C ASP A 318 -27.60 62.23 15.06
N ILE A 319 -28.34 62.77 14.08
CA ILE A 319 -29.19 62.00 13.17
C ILE A 319 -28.67 62.16 11.75
N LYS A 320 -28.16 61.06 11.20
CA LYS A 320 -27.51 61.02 9.89
C LYS A 320 -28.51 60.59 8.82
N GLU A 321 -28.71 61.47 7.86
CA GLU A 321 -29.58 61.24 6.71
C GLU A 321 -28.88 60.37 5.66
N VAL A 322 -29.60 59.39 5.11
CA VAL A 322 -29.08 58.49 4.06
C VAL A 322 -29.49 59.03 2.69
N THR A 323 -28.57 59.73 2.03
CA THR A 323 -28.79 60.33 0.70
C THR A 323 -28.49 59.36 -0.46
N SER A 324 -27.69 58.33 -0.21
CA SER A 324 -27.27 57.31 -1.18
C SER A 324 -26.78 56.04 -0.47
N PHE A 325 -26.79 54.90 -1.16
CA PHE A 325 -26.05 53.70 -0.74
C PHE A 325 -24.62 53.79 -1.30
N GLY A 326 -23.61 53.61 -0.45
CA GLY A 326 -22.22 53.97 -0.74
C GLY A 326 -21.43 52.95 -1.56
N LYS A 327 -21.81 51.68 -1.53
CA LYS A 327 -21.17 50.56 -2.25
C LYS A 327 -22.11 49.90 -3.26
N LEU A 328 -23.36 50.36 -3.37
CA LEU A 328 -24.27 49.94 -4.43
C LEU A 328 -24.01 50.74 -5.70
N THR A 329 -23.63 50.04 -6.75
CA THR A 329 -23.38 50.60 -8.08
C THR A 329 -24.53 50.27 -9.04
N GLY A 330 -24.43 50.65 -10.32
CA GLY A 330 -25.49 50.45 -11.33
C GLY A 330 -26.24 51.73 -11.62
N ALA A 331 -25.70 52.54 -12.53
CA ALA A 331 -26.18 53.89 -12.82
C ALA A 331 -27.68 53.93 -13.15
N ASN A 332 -28.16 53.04 -14.02
CA ASN A 332 -29.56 52.99 -14.46
C ASN A 332 -30.59 52.90 -13.31
N VAL A 333 -30.21 52.29 -12.18
CA VAL A 333 -31.03 52.25 -10.96
C VAL A 333 -30.70 53.44 -10.07
N VAL A 334 -29.44 53.60 -9.66
CA VAL A 334 -29.02 54.54 -8.61
C VAL A 334 -29.20 56.01 -9.03
N THR A 335 -29.14 56.33 -10.34
CA THR A 335 -29.42 57.69 -10.82
C THR A 335 -30.91 57.98 -11.03
N SER A 336 -31.77 56.96 -11.11
CA SER A 336 -33.19 57.09 -11.46
C SER A 336 -33.97 57.94 -10.44
N PRO A 337 -34.81 58.91 -10.86
CA PRO A 337 -35.62 59.72 -9.95
C PRO A 337 -36.49 58.87 -9.02
N SER A 338 -37.25 57.93 -9.56
CA SER A 338 -38.18 57.10 -8.77
C SER A 338 -37.49 56.18 -7.76
N PHE A 339 -36.22 55.83 -7.99
CA PHE A 339 -35.39 55.11 -7.02
C PHE A 339 -34.88 56.06 -5.93
N LYS A 340 -34.30 57.22 -6.30
CA LYS A 340 -33.84 58.26 -5.36
C LYS A 340 -34.97 58.72 -4.44
N ASP A 341 -36.14 59.01 -5.00
CA ASP A 341 -37.33 59.40 -4.26
C ASP A 341 -37.68 58.38 -3.18
N ASN A 342 -37.47 57.08 -3.41
CA ASN A 342 -37.84 56.00 -2.49
C ASN A 342 -36.63 55.30 -1.84
N LEU A 343 -35.43 55.88 -1.91
CA LEU A 343 -34.18 55.23 -1.52
C LEU A 343 -34.21 54.69 -0.08
N LEU A 344 -34.73 55.50 0.85
CA LEU A 344 -34.88 55.12 2.27
C LEU A 344 -35.74 53.86 2.49
N ALA A 345 -36.64 53.52 1.55
CA ALA A 345 -37.49 52.34 1.63
C ALA A 345 -36.82 51.06 1.10
N PHE A 346 -35.75 51.17 0.31
CA PHE A 346 -35.05 50.04 -0.32
C PHE A 346 -33.97 49.38 0.54
N ALA A 347 -33.64 49.93 1.72
CA ALA A 347 -32.60 49.38 2.60
C ALA A 347 -32.82 47.90 2.97
N THR A 348 -34.07 47.49 3.25
CA THR A 348 -34.45 46.09 3.48
C THR A 348 -34.18 45.22 2.24
N CYS A 349 -34.58 45.68 1.05
CA CYS A 349 -34.38 44.98 -0.22
C CYS A 349 -32.89 44.83 -0.57
N TYR A 350 -32.07 45.86 -0.30
CA TYR A 350 -30.62 45.82 -0.46
C TYR A 350 -29.98 44.83 0.52
N GLY A 351 -30.42 44.82 1.78
CA GLY A 351 -30.01 43.82 2.77
C GLY A 351 -30.28 42.37 2.35
N LEU A 352 -31.46 42.10 1.77
CA LEU A 352 -31.82 40.79 1.19
C LEU A 352 -30.91 40.43 0.00
N CYS A 353 -30.64 41.40 -0.88
CA CYS A 353 -29.74 41.21 -2.01
C CYS A 353 -28.32 40.85 -1.56
N LEU A 354 -27.77 41.59 -0.60
CA LEU A 354 -26.46 41.31 0.01
C LEU A 354 -26.42 39.91 0.62
N GLN A 355 -27.50 39.44 1.24
CA GLN A 355 -27.57 38.09 1.80
C GLN A 355 -27.56 37.01 0.71
N ALA A 356 -28.43 37.08 -0.30
CA ALA A 356 -28.48 36.06 -1.36
C ALA A 356 -27.28 36.09 -2.34
N LEU A 357 -26.53 37.21 -2.39
CA LEU A 357 -25.23 37.34 -3.07
C LEU A 357 -24.03 36.93 -2.20
N GLY A 358 -24.21 36.65 -0.89
CA GLY A 358 -23.12 36.24 0.01
C GLY A 358 -22.17 37.36 0.45
N LYS A 359 -22.64 38.62 0.45
CA LYS A 359 -21.90 39.81 0.93
C LYS A 359 -22.39 40.32 2.30
N ALA A 360 -23.50 39.79 2.80
CA ALA A 360 -24.02 40.08 4.14
C ALA A 360 -23.12 39.57 5.27
N LYS A 361 -23.20 40.19 6.46
CA LYS A 361 -22.56 39.67 7.68
C LYS A 361 -23.44 38.65 8.42
N LEU A 362 -24.77 38.71 8.32
CA LEU A 362 -25.69 37.66 8.76
C LEU A 362 -26.35 36.96 7.57
N SER A 363 -26.29 35.64 7.52
CA SER A 363 -26.73 34.80 6.38
C SER A 363 -27.81 33.77 6.72
N THR A 364 -28.39 33.84 7.91
CA THR A 364 -29.42 32.89 8.41
C THR A 364 -30.68 32.84 7.54
N ASN A 365 -31.27 31.65 7.36
CA ASN A 365 -32.39 31.45 6.46
C ASN A 365 -33.59 30.78 7.14
N LEU A 366 -34.70 31.51 7.26
CA LEU A 366 -35.96 31.04 7.85
C LEU A 366 -36.89 30.37 6.80
N LEU A 367 -36.37 29.98 5.64
CA LEU A 367 -37.07 29.11 4.70
C LEU A 367 -37.19 27.68 5.29
N PRO A 368 -38.38 27.05 5.30
CA PRO A 368 -38.55 25.70 5.85
C PRO A 368 -37.69 24.69 5.07
N ARG A 369 -36.92 23.86 5.80
CA ARG A 369 -35.96 22.91 5.23
C ARG A 369 -36.63 21.89 4.29
N GLU A 370 -37.91 21.62 4.49
CA GLU A 370 -38.74 20.76 3.66
C GLU A 370 -38.96 21.36 2.27
N ILE A 371 -39.09 22.68 2.15
CA ILE A 371 -39.23 23.40 0.87
C ILE A 371 -37.88 23.41 0.14
N ALA A 372 -36.81 23.79 0.84
CA ALA A 372 -35.45 23.77 0.29
C ALA A 372 -35.05 22.37 -0.22
N THR A 373 -35.33 21.32 0.56
CA THR A 373 -35.05 19.93 0.18
C THR A 373 -35.90 19.49 -1.01
N LYS A 374 -37.21 19.80 -1.03
CA LYS A 374 -38.09 19.51 -2.18
C LYS A 374 -37.59 20.19 -3.47
N ARG A 375 -37.07 21.42 -3.40
CA ARG A 375 -36.44 22.08 -4.56
C ARG A 375 -35.12 21.44 -4.96
N MET A 376 -34.24 21.09 -4.02
CA MET A 376 -32.98 20.40 -4.35
C MET A 376 -33.24 19.05 -5.04
N ILE A 377 -34.26 18.31 -4.60
CA ILE A 377 -34.72 17.08 -5.26
C ILE A 377 -35.31 17.39 -6.64
N ARG A 378 -36.17 18.42 -6.78
CA ARG A 378 -36.75 18.85 -8.07
C ARG A 378 -35.66 19.21 -9.10
N ALA A 379 -34.64 19.96 -8.68
CA ALA A 379 -33.52 20.37 -9.53
C ALA A 379 -32.60 19.20 -9.93
N LYS A 380 -32.42 18.21 -9.04
CA LYS A 380 -31.66 16.97 -9.33
C LYS A 380 -32.46 15.93 -10.11
N LYS A 381 -33.80 15.98 -10.08
CA LYS A 381 -34.69 15.02 -10.78
C LYS A 381 -34.38 14.81 -12.27
N PRO A 382 -34.21 15.84 -13.13
CA PRO A 382 -33.87 15.61 -14.54
C PRO A 382 -32.53 14.89 -14.72
N TRP A 383 -31.53 15.20 -13.90
CA TRP A 383 -30.22 14.53 -13.92
C TRP A 383 -30.33 13.07 -13.46
N ALA A 384 -31.12 12.79 -12.43
CA ALA A 384 -31.39 11.41 -11.97
C ALA A 384 -32.14 10.58 -13.03
N VAL A 385 -33.11 11.18 -13.73
CA VAL A 385 -33.83 10.53 -14.85
C VAL A 385 -32.88 10.30 -16.03
N ALA A 386 -32.02 11.25 -16.37
CA ALA A 386 -31.02 11.09 -17.44
C ALA A 386 -30.00 9.99 -17.12
N ALA A 387 -29.52 9.92 -15.87
CA ALA A 387 -28.61 8.87 -15.41
C ALA A 387 -29.28 7.48 -15.44
N LEU A 388 -30.55 7.38 -15.02
CA LEU A 388 -31.32 6.13 -15.09
C LEU A 388 -31.57 5.70 -16.54
N ALA A 389 -31.93 6.64 -17.43
CA ALA A 389 -32.09 6.37 -18.86
C ALA A 389 -30.78 5.90 -19.51
N ALA A 390 -29.64 6.53 -19.18
CA ALA A 390 -28.32 6.10 -19.64
C ALA A 390 -27.95 4.71 -19.12
N ALA A 391 -28.26 4.38 -17.86
CA ALA A 391 -28.04 3.05 -17.30
C ALA A 391 -28.91 1.98 -18.00
N VAL A 392 -30.20 2.25 -18.21
CA VAL A 392 -31.10 1.35 -18.96
C VAL A 392 -30.62 1.14 -20.40
N LEU A 393 -30.15 2.20 -21.06
CA LEU A 393 -29.58 2.13 -22.41
C LEU A 393 -28.29 1.29 -22.42
N ALA A 394 -27.40 1.47 -21.45
CA ALA A 394 -26.18 0.67 -21.31
C ALA A 394 -26.47 -0.82 -21.03
N PHE A 395 -27.44 -1.13 -20.16
CA PHE A 395 -27.88 -2.51 -19.93
C PHE A 395 -28.56 -3.11 -21.17
N GLY A 396 -29.37 -2.33 -21.90
CA GLY A 396 -29.99 -2.75 -23.16
C GLY A 396 -28.97 -3.06 -24.26
N LEU A 397 -27.96 -2.20 -24.44
CA LEU A 397 -26.84 -2.46 -25.35
C LEU A 397 -26.05 -3.71 -24.92
N SER A 398 -25.71 -3.83 -23.64
CA SER A 398 -25.02 -5.01 -23.10
C SER A 398 -25.81 -6.29 -23.35
N TYR A 399 -27.13 -6.28 -23.14
CA TYR A 399 -28.00 -7.41 -23.46
C TYR A 399 -27.98 -7.74 -24.96
N VAL A 400 -28.12 -6.76 -25.84
CA VAL A 400 -28.09 -6.98 -27.31
C VAL A 400 -26.74 -7.52 -27.80
N PHE A 401 -25.62 -7.01 -27.28
CA PHE A 401 -24.29 -7.54 -27.61
C PHE A 401 -24.08 -8.97 -27.09
N ASN A 402 -24.46 -9.25 -25.84
CA ASN A 402 -24.35 -10.61 -25.29
C ASN A 402 -25.31 -11.59 -25.98
N TYR A 403 -26.52 -11.16 -26.38
CA TYR A 403 -27.45 -11.97 -27.15
C TYR A 403 -26.90 -12.32 -28.53
N ARG A 404 -26.31 -11.36 -29.26
CA ARG A 404 -25.64 -11.64 -30.55
C ARG A 404 -24.42 -12.54 -30.41
N ASN A 405 -23.63 -12.38 -29.36
CA ASN A 405 -22.51 -13.28 -29.06
C ASN A 405 -23.01 -14.71 -28.75
N LEU A 406 -24.15 -14.84 -28.06
CA LEU A 406 -24.78 -16.14 -27.80
C LEU A 406 -25.36 -16.76 -29.08
N GLU A 407 -25.97 -15.96 -29.96
CA GLU A 407 -26.55 -16.38 -31.25
C GLU A 407 -25.50 -17.04 -32.16
N LEU A 408 -24.32 -16.43 -32.30
CA LEU A 408 -23.19 -16.96 -33.08
C LEU A 408 -22.64 -18.30 -32.53
N VAL A 409 -22.78 -18.53 -31.22
CA VAL A 409 -22.22 -19.69 -30.50
C VAL A 409 -23.34 -20.70 -30.15
N TYR A 410 -24.56 -20.48 -30.65
CA TYR A 410 -25.71 -21.34 -30.39
C TYR A 410 -25.59 -22.68 -31.17
N PRO A 411 -25.90 -23.85 -30.58
CA PRO A 411 -25.62 -25.15 -31.22
C PRO A 411 -26.24 -25.32 -32.62
N LEU A 412 -27.43 -24.76 -32.81
CA LEU A 412 -28.19 -24.81 -34.06
C LEU A 412 -27.86 -23.66 -35.05
N HIS A 413 -26.99 -22.71 -34.67
CA HIS A 413 -26.53 -21.70 -35.61
C HIS A 413 -25.67 -22.36 -36.69
N THR A 414 -25.94 -22.02 -37.94
CA THR A 414 -25.32 -22.64 -39.12
C THR A 414 -24.70 -21.58 -40.01
N GLU A 415 -23.37 -21.52 -40.04
CA GLU A 415 -22.63 -20.68 -40.98
C GLU A 415 -22.10 -21.56 -42.12
N LYS A 416 -22.36 -21.19 -43.38
CA LYS A 416 -21.92 -21.94 -44.57
C LYS A 416 -22.30 -23.43 -44.54
N ASN A 417 -23.50 -23.73 -44.05
CA ASN A 417 -24.09 -25.08 -43.89
C ASN A 417 -23.40 -25.99 -42.86
N VAL A 418 -22.50 -25.47 -42.01
CA VAL A 418 -21.90 -26.22 -40.88
C VAL A 418 -22.47 -25.68 -39.57
N SER A 419 -22.93 -26.57 -38.67
CA SER A 419 -23.39 -26.17 -37.35
C SER A 419 -22.25 -26.09 -36.34
N TRP A 420 -22.41 -25.25 -35.31
CA TRP A 420 -21.42 -25.14 -34.24
C TRP A 420 -21.24 -26.45 -33.44
N GLU A 421 -22.25 -27.32 -33.43
CA GLU A 421 -22.14 -28.69 -32.90
C GLU A 421 -21.30 -29.61 -33.79
N ALA A 422 -21.50 -29.58 -35.11
CA ALA A 422 -20.71 -30.38 -36.05
C ALA A 422 -19.22 -30.01 -36.01
N ALA A 423 -18.90 -28.70 -35.96
CA ALA A 423 -17.52 -28.23 -35.84
C ALA A 423 -16.82 -28.74 -34.57
N LYS A 424 -17.53 -28.83 -33.43
CA LYS A 424 -16.99 -29.41 -32.19
C LYS A 424 -16.74 -30.92 -32.32
N ALA A 425 -17.62 -31.65 -33.01
CA ALA A 425 -17.45 -33.08 -33.24
C ALA A 425 -16.22 -33.37 -34.11
N GLU A 426 -15.97 -32.57 -35.14
CA GLU A 426 -14.79 -32.70 -36.00
C GLU A 426 -13.48 -32.34 -35.27
N VAL A 427 -13.45 -31.25 -34.51
CA VAL A 427 -12.30 -30.89 -33.65
C VAL A 427 -12.00 -31.99 -32.62
N LYS A 428 -13.04 -32.60 -32.02
CA LYS A 428 -12.88 -33.75 -31.13
C LYS A 428 -12.26 -34.94 -31.88
N SER A 429 -12.77 -35.29 -33.06
CA SER A 429 -12.24 -36.39 -33.88
C SER A 429 -10.75 -36.20 -34.22
N ALA A 430 -10.35 -34.98 -34.58
CA ALA A 430 -8.93 -34.63 -34.81
C ALA A 430 -8.07 -34.76 -33.54
N GLY A 431 -8.60 -34.38 -32.38
CA GLY A 431 -7.96 -34.59 -31.08
C GLY A 431 -7.78 -36.06 -30.72
N ASP A 432 -8.81 -36.87 -30.92
CA ASP A 432 -8.79 -38.32 -30.68
C ASP A 432 -7.78 -39.03 -31.61
N MET A 433 -7.70 -38.63 -32.89
CA MET A 433 -6.65 -39.09 -33.82
C MET A 433 -5.24 -38.68 -33.37
N SER A 434 -5.04 -37.43 -32.95
CA SER A 434 -3.75 -36.95 -32.43
C SER A 434 -3.29 -37.76 -31.22
N ASN A 435 -4.22 -38.13 -30.34
CA ASN A 435 -3.92 -38.96 -29.17
C ASN A 435 -3.60 -40.42 -29.55
N ARG A 436 -4.27 -40.98 -30.57
CA ARG A 436 -3.94 -42.32 -31.08
C ARG A 436 -2.52 -42.39 -31.64
N TYR A 437 -2.13 -41.43 -32.48
CA TYR A 437 -0.78 -41.40 -33.06
C TYR A 437 0.32 -41.21 -32.02
N LYS A 438 0.10 -40.43 -30.95
CA LYS A 438 1.04 -40.34 -29.81
C LYS A 438 1.21 -41.68 -29.08
N GLY A 439 0.14 -42.49 -28.99
CA GLY A 439 0.21 -43.85 -28.46
C GLY A 439 1.02 -44.79 -29.35
N GLU A 440 0.75 -44.78 -30.65
CA GLU A 440 1.47 -45.58 -31.65
C GLU A 440 2.97 -45.23 -31.71
N ASP A 441 3.32 -43.94 -31.58
CA ASP A 441 4.71 -43.47 -31.57
C ASP A 441 5.44 -43.92 -30.30
N LYS A 442 4.81 -43.75 -29.13
CA LYS A 442 5.36 -44.24 -27.86
C LYS A 442 5.67 -45.73 -27.90
N GLU A 443 4.74 -46.55 -28.41
CA GLU A 443 4.94 -48.01 -28.53
C GLU A 443 6.15 -48.35 -29.40
N LYS A 444 6.38 -47.59 -30.48
CA LYS A 444 7.55 -47.76 -31.37
C LYS A 444 8.84 -47.32 -30.68
N THR A 445 8.84 -46.23 -29.90
CA THR A 445 10.01 -45.81 -29.11
C THR A 445 10.35 -46.78 -27.98
N ASP A 446 9.35 -47.35 -27.30
CA ASP A 446 9.53 -48.37 -26.25
C ASP A 446 10.11 -49.68 -26.83
N LYS A 447 9.75 -50.03 -28.07
CA LYS A 447 10.36 -51.14 -28.84
C LYS A 447 11.79 -50.84 -29.26
N LEU A 448 12.08 -49.61 -29.70
CA LEU A 448 13.43 -49.18 -30.09
C LEU A 448 14.41 -49.22 -28.90
N ALA A 449 13.96 -48.82 -27.70
CA ALA A 449 14.76 -48.90 -26.48
C ALA A 449 15.19 -50.34 -26.19
N LYS A 450 14.24 -51.28 -26.12
CA LYS A 450 14.51 -52.70 -25.85
C LYS A 450 15.48 -53.35 -26.85
N LEU A 451 15.43 -52.94 -28.12
CA LEU A 451 16.37 -53.40 -29.15
C LEU A 451 17.79 -52.85 -28.94
N ARG A 452 17.95 -51.63 -28.41
CA ARG A 452 19.26 -51.08 -28.02
C ARG A 452 19.82 -51.77 -26.79
N ASP A 453 19.00 -51.99 -25.77
CA ASP A 453 19.41 -52.67 -24.54
C ASP A 453 19.94 -54.08 -24.86
N PHE A 454 19.17 -54.86 -25.64
CA PHE A 454 19.58 -56.16 -26.15
C PHE A 454 20.88 -56.10 -26.98
N SER A 455 21.03 -55.10 -27.85
CA SER A 455 22.26 -54.92 -28.62
C SER A 455 23.49 -54.64 -27.73
N THR A 456 23.33 -53.90 -26.64
CA THR A 456 24.43 -53.63 -25.71
C THR A 456 24.80 -54.86 -24.87
N GLU A 457 23.83 -55.67 -24.49
CA GLU A 457 24.06 -56.89 -23.70
C GLU A 457 24.77 -57.98 -24.52
N VAL A 458 24.38 -58.16 -25.80
CA VAL A 458 25.02 -59.12 -26.73
C VAL A 458 26.44 -58.70 -27.12
N MET A 459 26.73 -57.41 -27.24
CA MET A 459 28.08 -56.93 -27.63
C MET A 459 29.07 -56.85 -26.46
N GLY A 460 28.61 -56.75 -25.20
CA GLY A 460 29.46 -56.47 -24.04
C GLY A 460 30.38 -57.61 -23.56
N THR A 461 30.24 -58.83 -24.10
CA THR A 461 30.89 -60.03 -23.55
C THR A 461 32.40 -60.15 -23.89
N GLY A 462 32.85 -59.55 -25.00
CA GLY A 462 34.24 -59.62 -25.45
C GLY A 462 35.19 -58.78 -24.57
N ASP A 463 34.99 -57.47 -24.57
CA ASP A 463 35.87 -56.50 -23.89
C ASP A 463 36.02 -56.77 -22.39
N ARG A 464 34.94 -57.17 -21.71
CA ARG A 464 34.97 -57.50 -20.28
C ARG A 464 35.91 -58.65 -19.94
N LYS A 465 36.09 -59.63 -20.83
CA LYS A 465 37.01 -60.75 -20.59
C LYS A 465 38.48 -60.32 -20.67
N LEU A 466 38.80 -59.34 -21.52
CA LEU A 466 40.14 -58.76 -21.62
C LEU A 466 40.48 -57.95 -20.36
N LEU A 467 39.55 -57.09 -19.93
CA LEU A 467 39.73 -56.19 -18.78
C LEU A 467 40.15 -56.92 -17.48
N TRP A 468 39.56 -58.08 -17.19
CA TRP A 468 39.96 -58.88 -16.02
C TRP A 468 41.39 -59.43 -16.11
N MET A 469 41.87 -59.79 -17.31
CA MET A 469 43.26 -60.23 -17.49
C MET A 469 44.23 -59.05 -17.33
N GLU A 470 43.88 -57.87 -17.84
CA GLU A 470 44.67 -56.65 -17.66
C GLU A 470 44.82 -56.25 -16.18
N LEU A 471 43.74 -56.37 -15.39
CA LEU A 471 43.76 -56.14 -13.95
C LEU A 471 44.69 -57.13 -13.23
N LEU A 472 44.63 -58.41 -13.57
CA LEU A 472 45.50 -59.44 -12.97
C LEU A 472 46.99 -59.22 -13.33
N VAL A 473 47.28 -58.75 -14.55
CA VAL A 473 48.63 -58.34 -14.95
C VAL A 473 49.10 -57.13 -14.13
N ALA A 474 48.24 -56.12 -13.94
CA ALA A 474 48.55 -54.94 -13.12
C ALA A 474 48.84 -55.30 -11.65
N LEU A 475 48.03 -56.19 -11.06
CA LEU A 475 48.24 -56.68 -9.70
C LEU A 475 49.55 -57.47 -9.57
N ASN A 476 49.84 -58.37 -10.52
CA ASN A 476 51.06 -59.17 -10.52
C ASN A 476 52.34 -58.31 -10.69
N GLN A 477 52.34 -57.33 -11.60
CA GLN A 477 53.46 -56.37 -11.75
C GLN A 477 53.64 -55.47 -10.51
N SER A 478 52.58 -55.30 -9.73
CA SER A 478 52.59 -54.52 -8.48
C SER A 478 53.17 -55.26 -7.27
N LEU A 479 53.47 -56.56 -7.37
CA LEU A 479 54.16 -57.28 -6.29
C LEU A 479 55.66 -56.90 -6.23
N PRO A 480 56.26 -56.83 -5.03
CA PRO A 480 57.71 -56.72 -4.89
C PRO A 480 58.40 -58.07 -5.11
N ALA A 481 59.50 -58.06 -5.86
CA ALA A 481 60.46 -59.16 -5.91
C ALA A 481 61.63 -58.87 -4.95
N THR A 482 62.23 -59.91 -4.39
CA THR A 482 63.43 -59.76 -3.54
C THR A 482 64.64 -59.38 -4.44
N PRO A 483 65.34 -58.25 -4.20
CA PRO A 483 66.47 -57.85 -5.05
C PRO A 483 67.55 -58.92 -5.18
N GLY A 484 67.98 -59.17 -6.42
CA GLY A 484 68.93 -60.24 -6.79
C GLY A 484 68.31 -61.63 -7.04
N PHE A 485 66.99 -61.79 -6.82
CA PHE A 485 66.27 -63.07 -6.94
C PHE A 485 65.00 -62.95 -7.79
N GLU A 486 65.03 -62.12 -8.82
CA GLU A 486 63.90 -61.91 -9.73
C GLU A 486 63.53 -63.22 -10.45
N GLY A 487 62.28 -63.67 -10.27
CA GLY A 487 61.77 -64.92 -10.84
C GLY A 487 62.25 -66.22 -10.17
N ARG A 488 62.93 -66.18 -9.01
CA ARG A 488 63.37 -67.38 -8.28
C ARG A 488 63.18 -67.24 -6.77
N ILE A 489 62.65 -68.27 -6.12
CA ILE A 489 62.54 -68.30 -4.65
C ILE A 489 63.96 -68.41 -4.05
N PRO A 490 64.39 -67.53 -3.14
CA PRO A 490 65.70 -67.65 -2.50
C PRO A 490 65.78 -68.88 -1.58
N ASP A 491 66.96 -69.48 -1.44
CA ASP A 491 67.18 -70.51 -0.40
C ASP A 491 67.34 -69.86 0.98
N PHE A 492 66.82 -70.48 2.03
CA PHE A 492 66.79 -69.93 3.39
C PHE A 492 68.20 -69.66 3.94
N LYS A 493 69.18 -70.48 3.54
CA LYS A 493 70.60 -70.33 3.89
C LYS A 493 71.26 -69.12 3.22
N THR A 494 70.75 -68.69 2.07
CA THR A 494 71.28 -67.54 1.31
C THR A 494 70.62 -66.22 1.69
N LYS A 495 69.33 -66.25 2.07
CA LYS A 495 68.61 -65.07 2.55
C LYS A 495 67.47 -65.46 3.50
N PRO A 496 67.56 -65.14 4.81
CA PRO A 496 66.52 -65.44 5.80
C PRO A 496 65.17 -64.79 5.43
N PHE A 497 64.05 -65.43 5.80
CA PHE A 497 62.70 -64.96 5.47
C PHE A 497 62.42 -63.50 5.85
N HIS A 498 62.99 -63.01 6.96
CA HIS A 498 62.80 -61.62 7.41
C HIS A 498 63.54 -60.57 6.57
N GLU A 499 64.48 -60.97 5.71
CA GLU A 499 65.19 -60.08 4.78
C GLU A 499 64.63 -60.14 3.34
N ARG A 500 63.61 -60.97 3.10
CA ARG A 500 62.97 -61.11 1.78
C ARG A 500 61.85 -60.09 1.65
N GLN A 501 61.85 -59.37 0.54
CA GLN A 501 60.88 -58.29 0.28
C GLN A 501 59.65 -58.79 -0.48
N GLU A 502 59.53 -60.09 -0.74
CA GLU A 502 58.36 -60.72 -1.35
C GLU A 502 57.09 -60.62 -0.49
N LEU A 503 55.93 -60.59 -1.17
CA LEU A 503 54.60 -60.72 -0.57
C LEU A 503 53.92 -61.94 -1.17
N HIS A 504 53.18 -62.70 -0.37
CA HIS A 504 52.32 -63.78 -0.82
C HIS A 504 50.87 -63.31 -0.79
N LEU A 505 50.13 -63.54 -1.88
CA LEU A 505 48.68 -63.29 -1.93
C LEU A 505 47.97 -64.62 -1.66
N ASP A 506 47.14 -64.65 -0.63
CA ASP A 506 46.42 -65.85 -0.20
C ASP A 506 45.05 -65.95 -0.89
N TYR A 507 44.39 -64.81 -1.12
CA TYR A 507 43.02 -64.74 -1.64
C TYR A 507 42.72 -63.36 -2.24
N VAL A 508 41.86 -63.32 -3.26
CA VAL A 508 41.37 -62.09 -3.90
C VAL A 508 39.85 -62.19 -4.07
N GLU A 509 39.12 -61.20 -3.58
CA GLU A 509 37.66 -61.12 -3.65
C GLU A 509 37.22 -59.84 -4.36
N THR A 510 36.07 -59.88 -5.04
CA THR A 510 35.61 -58.80 -5.92
C THR A 510 34.11 -58.58 -5.81
N GLN A 511 33.68 -57.36 -5.49
CA GLN A 511 32.27 -56.99 -5.36
C GLN A 511 31.92 -55.87 -6.35
N TYR A 512 30.86 -56.06 -7.15
CA TYR A 512 30.37 -55.04 -8.09
C TYR A 512 29.29 -54.15 -7.45
N PHE A 513 29.46 -52.84 -7.59
CA PHE A 513 28.51 -51.82 -7.14
C PHE A 513 27.82 -51.20 -8.36
N PRO A 514 26.60 -51.64 -8.73
CA PRO A 514 25.84 -51.06 -9.84
C PRO A 514 25.24 -49.70 -9.46
N MET A 515 25.10 -48.82 -10.45
CA MET A 515 24.37 -47.56 -10.31
C MET A 515 22.98 -47.69 -10.95
N GLY A 516 21.92 -47.38 -10.21
CA GLY A 516 20.53 -47.50 -10.70
C GLY A 516 19.49 -47.43 -9.58
N ASN A 517 18.23 -47.26 -9.95
CA ASN A 517 17.04 -47.07 -9.10
C ASN A 517 17.18 -47.47 -7.61
N GLY A 518 17.57 -46.49 -6.78
CA GLY A 518 17.61 -46.64 -5.32
C GLY A 518 18.94 -47.10 -4.70
N ARG A 519 19.97 -47.40 -5.49
CA ARG A 519 21.34 -47.69 -5.00
C ARG A 519 22.31 -46.59 -5.40
N THR A 520 23.29 -46.29 -4.54
CA THR A 520 24.18 -45.14 -4.76
C THR A 520 25.46 -45.48 -5.55
N GLY A 521 25.79 -46.76 -5.69
CA GLY A 521 27.02 -47.22 -6.35
C GLY A 521 28.22 -47.20 -5.41
N LEU A 522 29.40 -46.85 -5.90
CA LEU A 522 30.65 -46.87 -5.12
C LEU A 522 30.67 -45.94 -3.89
N SER A 523 29.78 -44.94 -3.84
CA SER A 523 29.59 -44.10 -2.64
C SER A 523 29.03 -44.87 -1.44
N GLU A 524 28.33 -45.99 -1.67
CA GLU A 524 27.80 -46.87 -0.62
C GLU A 524 28.95 -47.57 0.13
N TRP A 525 29.92 -48.10 -0.62
CA TRP A 525 31.18 -48.61 -0.07
C TRP A 525 31.99 -47.50 0.60
N TRP A 526 32.14 -46.35 -0.07
CA TRP A 526 32.94 -45.23 0.46
C TRP A 526 32.45 -44.74 1.83
N ALA A 527 31.13 -44.71 2.06
CA ALA A 527 30.55 -44.31 3.33
C ALA A 527 31.00 -45.20 4.51
N GLY A 528 31.38 -46.45 4.26
CA GLY A 528 31.90 -47.37 5.28
C GLY A 528 33.42 -47.35 5.48
N VAL A 529 34.20 -46.73 4.57
CA VAL A 529 35.67 -46.84 4.58
C VAL A 529 36.44 -45.54 4.35
N GLY A 530 35.79 -44.44 3.96
CA GLY A 530 36.46 -43.19 3.56
C GLY A 530 37.31 -42.54 4.65
N GLU A 531 36.91 -42.67 5.93
CA GLU A 531 37.74 -42.26 7.07
C GLU A 531 39.08 -43.03 7.09
N LYS A 532 39.01 -44.35 6.91
CA LYS A 532 40.18 -45.22 6.91
C LYS A 532 41.12 -44.94 5.74
N TYR A 533 40.57 -44.73 4.54
CA TYR A 533 41.35 -44.31 3.37
C TYR A 533 42.11 -43.00 3.65
N THR A 534 41.47 -42.06 4.35
CA THR A 534 42.03 -40.73 4.66
C THR A 534 43.16 -40.83 5.68
N ASP A 535 43.00 -41.62 6.73
CA ASP A 535 44.08 -41.90 7.70
C ASP A 535 45.26 -42.63 7.07
N ASP A 536 44.99 -43.64 6.24
CA ASP A 536 46.04 -44.44 5.57
C ASP A 536 46.81 -43.60 4.53
N SER A 537 46.12 -42.69 3.83
CA SER A 537 46.72 -41.69 2.95
C SER A 537 47.57 -40.66 3.71
N ARG A 538 47.12 -40.22 4.90
CA ARG A 538 47.88 -39.34 5.78
C ARG A 538 49.16 -40.01 6.29
N VAL A 539 49.07 -41.26 6.74
CA VAL A 539 50.22 -42.07 7.14
C VAL A 539 51.21 -42.24 5.98
N ALA A 540 50.72 -42.50 4.76
CA ALA A 540 51.58 -42.56 3.58
C ALA A 540 52.31 -41.23 3.30
N ALA A 541 51.65 -40.08 3.46
CA ALA A 541 52.24 -38.75 3.27
C ALA A 541 53.30 -38.42 4.35
N GLU A 542 53.01 -38.71 5.63
CA GLU A 542 53.95 -38.55 6.75
C GLU A 542 55.24 -39.36 6.52
N SER A 543 55.14 -40.53 5.87
CA SER A 543 56.29 -41.38 5.53
C SER A 543 57.27 -40.73 4.54
N THR A 544 56.74 -40.03 3.52
CA THR A 544 57.55 -39.38 2.49
C THR A 544 58.24 -38.12 3.01
N ALA A 545 57.70 -37.47 4.03
CA ALA A 545 58.36 -36.37 4.74
C ALA A 545 59.47 -36.87 5.70
N ALA A 546 59.24 -38.00 6.38
CA ALA A 546 60.16 -38.55 7.38
C ALA A 546 61.43 -39.23 6.82
N ALA A 547 61.57 -39.32 5.49
CA ALA A 547 62.65 -40.07 4.83
C ALA A 547 63.87 -39.21 4.38
N ALA A 548 63.91 -37.92 4.72
CA ALA A 548 64.95 -36.99 4.27
C ALA A 548 65.99 -36.67 5.38
N PRO A 549 67.27 -37.11 5.24
CA PRO A 549 68.37 -36.63 6.08
C PRO A 549 68.70 -35.16 5.74
N GLY A 550 69.01 -34.36 6.77
CA GLY A 550 69.16 -32.91 6.60
C GLY A 550 70.41 -32.48 5.83
N VAL A 551 70.23 -31.48 4.97
CA VAL A 551 71.32 -30.61 4.45
C VAL A 551 71.22 -29.27 5.18
N VAL A 552 72.37 -28.71 5.57
CA VAL A 552 72.45 -27.46 6.34
C VAL A 552 72.20 -26.24 5.44
N ALA A 553 71.59 -25.19 6.00
CA ALA A 553 71.33 -23.93 5.31
C ALA A 553 72.62 -23.16 4.93
N PRO A 554 72.47 -22.12 4.10
CA PRO A 554 72.95 -20.80 4.53
C PRO A 554 71.82 -19.78 4.64
N ALA A 555 72.01 -18.77 5.49
CA ALA A 555 71.01 -17.74 5.77
C ALA A 555 71.35 -16.41 5.08
N THR A 556 70.40 -15.89 4.29
CA THR A 556 70.24 -14.47 3.92
C THR A 556 68.73 -14.20 3.83
N GLY A 557 68.17 -13.05 4.20
CA GLY A 557 68.80 -11.82 4.69
C GLY A 557 68.19 -10.60 3.98
N GLY A 558 67.01 -10.15 4.40
CA GLY A 558 66.30 -9.03 3.79
C GLY A 558 64.99 -8.70 4.53
N ALA A 559 64.59 -7.43 4.52
CA ALA A 559 63.44 -6.93 5.28
C ALA A 559 62.38 -6.25 4.39
N SER A 560 61.20 -6.01 4.97
CA SER A 560 60.10 -5.16 4.46
C SER A 560 60.58 -3.73 4.08
N PRO A 561 59.85 -2.87 3.32
CA PRO A 561 58.40 -2.62 3.46
C PRO A 561 57.61 -2.43 2.10
N PRO A 562 56.78 -1.39 1.81
CA PRO A 562 55.33 -1.63 1.70
C PRO A 562 54.57 -0.95 0.51
N ALA A 563 53.27 -1.29 0.42
CA ALA A 563 52.09 -0.47 0.07
C ALA A 563 52.03 0.51 -1.15
N GLY A 564 50.86 0.49 -1.82
CA GLY A 564 50.35 1.51 -2.77
C GLY A 564 49.63 0.86 -3.98
N ASN A 565 48.53 1.38 -4.55
CA ASN A 565 47.65 2.50 -4.17
C ASN A 565 46.22 2.27 -4.75
N THR A 566 45.20 2.87 -4.14
CA THR A 566 43.84 3.10 -4.71
C THR A 566 43.77 4.53 -5.30
N PRO A 567 42.63 5.12 -5.77
CA PRO A 567 41.24 4.65 -6.00
C PRO A 567 40.84 4.92 -7.49
N PRO A 568 39.69 5.53 -7.90
CA PRO A 568 38.25 5.53 -7.50
C PRO A 568 37.33 5.04 -8.67
N ALA A 569 35.99 5.16 -8.74
CA ALA A 569 34.84 5.02 -7.82
C ALA A 569 33.53 4.96 -8.68
N GLY A 570 32.36 4.55 -8.14
CA GLY A 570 31.09 4.61 -8.90
C GLY A 570 29.84 3.99 -8.24
N THR A 571 29.02 4.83 -7.59
CA THR A 571 27.67 4.58 -6.99
C THR A 571 26.97 5.95 -6.81
N PRO A 572 25.68 6.09 -6.43
CA PRO A 572 24.55 5.15 -6.20
C PRO A 572 23.39 5.49 -7.22
N PRO A 573 22.07 5.67 -6.92
CA PRO A 573 21.08 5.16 -5.93
C PRO A 573 19.94 4.31 -6.59
N ALA A 574 18.92 3.66 -5.99
CA ALA A 574 18.25 3.54 -4.66
C ALA A 574 16.76 4.04 -4.64
N ASN A 575 15.88 3.32 -3.91
CA ASN A 575 14.44 3.61 -3.60
C ASN A 575 13.41 3.46 -4.76
N THR A 576 12.13 3.04 -4.60
CA THR A 576 11.28 2.57 -3.46
C THR A 576 10.04 1.75 -3.95
N PRO A 577 9.26 1.04 -3.09
CA PRO A 577 8.13 0.12 -3.44
C PRO A 577 6.73 0.76 -3.14
N PRO A 578 5.59 0.06 -2.87
CA PRO A 578 5.13 -1.36 -3.02
C PRO A 578 3.79 -1.43 -3.84
N PRO A 579 2.83 -2.39 -3.74
CA PRO A 579 2.74 -3.73 -3.10
C PRO A 579 2.44 -4.84 -4.16
N ALA A 580 1.69 -5.96 -4.04
CA ALA A 580 0.77 -6.54 -3.03
C ALA A 580 0.54 -8.08 -3.23
N ASN A 581 -0.24 -8.68 -2.32
CA ASN A 581 -0.95 -9.98 -2.35
C ASN A 581 -0.22 -11.28 -2.80
N ALA A 582 -0.07 -12.19 -1.82
CA ALA A 582 0.18 -13.63 -1.99
C ALA A 582 -0.96 -14.45 -1.33
N PRO A 583 -0.93 -15.79 -1.43
CA PRO A 583 -1.17 -16.63 -0.26
C PRO A 583 -0.01 -17.60 0.04
N ALA A 584 -0.04 -18.25 1.21
CA ALA A 584 1.14 -18.84 1.86
C ALA A 584 1.19 -20.38 1.89
N VAL A 585 2.37 -20.91 2.22
CA VAL A 585 2.68 -22.33 2.53
C VAL A 585 3.57 -22.34 3.79
N PRO A 586 3.42 -23.29 4.75
CA PRO A 586 3.93 -23.14 6.13
C PRO A 586 5.41 -23.57 6.36
N SER A 587 5.89 -23.32 7.58
CA SER A 587 7.28 -23.43 8.03
C SER A 587 7.68 -24.79 8.63
N GLY A 588 8.99 -25.05 8.72
CA GLY A 588 9.58 -26.22 9.37
C GLY A 588 10.93 -25.93 10.07
N ALA A 589 10.95 -26.12 11.39
CA ALA A 589 12.03 -26.11 12.39
C ALA A 589 13.53 -25.86 12.03
N ASN A 590 14.17 -25.04 12.86
CA ASN A 590 15.64 -24.97 13.05
C ASN A 590 16.18 -26.19 13.85
N ALA A 591 17.44 -26.57 13.60
CA ALA A 591 18.24 -27.39 14.54
C ALA A 591 19.72 -26.97 14.52
N ALA A 592 20.35 -27.01 15.70
CA ALA A 592 21.65 -26.42 16.05
C ALA A 592 22.87 -26.86 15.23
N ALA A 593 23.93 -26.04 15.28
CA ALA A 593 25.26 -26.39 14.79
C ALA A 593 25.93 -27.47 15.66
N GLY A 594 26.49 -28.50 15.02
CA GLY A 594 27.39 -29.47 15.63
C GLY A 594 28.84 -29.25 15.19
N SER A 595 29.80 -29.68 16.02
CA SER A 595 31.24 -29.58 15.75
C SER A 595 31.65 -30.31 14.47
N ALA A 596 32.36 -29.63 13.56
CA ALA A 596 32.90 -30.26 12.35
C ALA A 596 34.02 -31.27 12.70
N GLY A 597 33.79 -32.54 12.39
CA GLY A 597 34.86 -33.52 12.23
C GLY A 597 35.71 -33.24 10.98
N PRO A 598 36.85 -33.92 10.80
CA PRO A 598 37.70 -33.72 9.62
C PRO A 598 36.95 -34.06 8.33
N VAL A 599 36.97 -33.14 7.36
CA VAL A 599 36.29 -33.31 6.08
C VAL A 599 37.03 -34.34 5.23
N LEU A 600 36.34 -35.43 4.86
CA LEU A 600 36.89 -36.46 4.00
C LEU A 600 37.05 -35.97 2.55
N PRO A 601 38.12 -36.37 1.83
CA PRO A 601 38.26 -36.10 0.41
C PRO A 601 37.17 -36.81 -0.41
N GLY A 602 36.89 -36.28 -1.61
CA GLY A 602 35.84 -36.80 -2.49
C GLY A 602 36.07 -38.26 -2.90
N GLY A 603 35.13 -39.12 -2.50
CA GLY A 603 35.17 -40.56 -2.79
C GLY A 603 34.79 -40.91 -4.24
N PRO A 604 34.94 -42.20 -4.61
CA PRO A 604 34.54 -42.70 -5.92
C PRO A 604 33.02 -42.65 -6.10
N THR A 605 32.59 -42.24 -7.29
CA THR A 605 31.18 -42.12 -7.66
C THR A 605 30.85 -42.94 -8.91
N GLY A 606 29.58 -43.34 -9.06
CA GLY A 606 29.12 -44.18 -10.15
C GLY A 606 29.30 -45.68 -9.88
N ALA A 607 29.32 -46.47 -10.95
CA ALA A 607 29.48 -47.92 -10.86
C ALA A 607 30.96 -48.35 -10.91
N GLY A 608 31.23 -49.56 -10.42
CA GLY A 608 32.54 -50.21 -10.53
C GLY A 608 32.71 -51.36 -9.55
N TRP A 609 33.91 -51.92 -9.51
CA TRP A 609 34.28 -53.02 -8.62
C TRP A 609 35.07 -52.49 -7.42
N VAL A 610 34.84 -53.10 -6.26
CA VAL A 610 35.79 -53.11 -5.14
C VAL A 610 36.54 -54.43 -5.22
N VAL A 611 37.86 -54.37 -5.14
CA VAL A 611 38.76 -55.53 -5.15
C VAL A 611 39.46 -55.58 -3.81
N GLU A 612 39.28 -56.68 -3.09
CA GLU A 612 40.00 -56.99 -1.86
C GLU A 612 41.10 -58.01 -2.14
N VAL A 613 42.30 -57.74 -1.66
CA VAL A 613 43.49 -58.59 -1.77
C VAL A 613 43.96 -58.92 -0.36
N GLN A 614 43.82 -60.19 0.02
CA GLN A 614 44.31 -60.73 1.29
C GLN A 614 45.64 -61.45 1.05
N GLY A 615 46.59 -61.26 1.94
CA GLY A 615 47.92 -61.85 1.81
C GLY A 615 48.77 -61.74 3.06
N HIS A 616 50.03 -62.15 2.95
CA HIS A 616 50.98 -62.06 4.05
C HIS A 616 52.43 -61.89 3.58
N HIS A 617 53.30 -61.49 4.51
CA HIS A 617 54.74 -61.51 4.30
C HIS A 617 55.52 -61.77 5.59
N PHE A 618 56.82 -62.02 5.44
CA PHE A 618 57.74 -62.27 6.54
C PHE A 618 58.78 -61.14 6.74
N TYR A 619 58.84 -60.17 5.81
CA TYR A 619 59.80 -59.05 5.87
C TYR A 619 59.74 -58.24 7.17
N TYR A 620 60.87 -58.15 7.87
CA TYR A 620 61.05 -57.34 9.07
C TYR A 620 62.53 -56.98 9.26
N ASP A 621 62.86 -55.69 9.04
CA ASP A 621 64.17 -55.16 9.38
C ASP A 621 64.30 -54.92 10.89
N LYS A 622 65.32 -55.55 11.50
CA LYS A 622 65.67 -55.39 12.91
C LYS A 622 66.33 -54.04 13.22
N LYS A 623 66.86 -53.33 12.21
CA LYS A 623 67.53 -52.04 12.37
C LYS A 623 66.56 -50.86 12.27
N ASN A 624 65.55 -50.94 11.40
CA ASN A 624 64.50 -49.94 11.27
C ASN A 624 63.08 -50.57 11.37
N PRO A 625 62.44 -50.55 12.55
CA PRO A 625 61.08 -51.05 12.74
C PRO A 625 60.01 -50.37 11.86
N ARG A 626 60.31 -49.21 11.25
CA ARG A 626 59.40 -48.50 10.32
C ARG A 626 59.55 -48.92 8.85
N THR A 627 60.30 -49.98 8.53
CA THR A 627 60.35 -50.56 7.16
C THR A 627 59.75 -51.96 7.05
N GLY A 628 59.50 -52.64 8.17
CA GLY A 628 58.81 -53.93 8.20
C GLY A 628 57.28 -53.80 8.37
N ALA A 629 56.59 -54.95 8.44
CA ALA A 629 55.13 -55.02 8.64
C ALA A 629 54.36 -54.11 7.65
N ALA A 630 53.34 -53.41 8.13
CA ALA A 630 52.46 -52.51 7.36
C ALA A 630 53.18 -51.55 6.41
N TRP A 631 54.36 -51.05 6.82
CA TRP A 631 55.17 -50.13 6.02
C TRP A 631 55.72 -50.77 4.74
N HIS A 632 55.96 -52.07 4.76
CA HIS A 632 56.36 -52.82 3.59
C HIS A 632 55.22 -52.89 2.56
N VAL A 633 54.00 -53.23 3.01
CA VAL A 633 52.80 -53.29 2.15
C VAL A 633 52.45 -51.92 1.56
N ARG A 634 52.50 -50.85 2.37
CA ARG A 634 52.31 -49.46 1.93
C ARG A 634 53.33 -49.04 0.87
N ASN A 635 54.62 -49.24 1.14
CA ASN A 635 55.70 -48.78 0.25
C ASN A 635 55.94 -49.66 -0.98
N THR A 636 55.46 -50.92 -0.98
CA THR A 636 55.55 -51.83 -2.13
C THR A 636 54.21 -51.95 -2.84
N LEU A 637 53.35 -52.91 -2.46
CA LEU A 637 52.11 -53.25 -3.18
C LEU A 637 51.20 -52.06 -3.42
N MET A 638 50.89 -51.27 -2.38
CA MET A 638 49.95 -50.16 -2.51
C MET A 638 50.52 -49.03 -3.37
N LYS A 639 51.76 -48.59 -3.07
CA LYS A 639 52.46 -47.58 -3.88
C LYS A 639 52.60 -48.04 -5.34
N LYS A 640 52.94 -49.31 -5.58
CA LYS A 640 53.04 -49.85 -6.93
C LYS A 640 51.69 -49.89 -7.65
N LEU A 641 50.61 -50.33 -7.01
CA LEU A 641 49.24 -50.29 -7.55
C LEU A 641 48.76 -48.87 -7.87
N GLN A 642 49.30 -47.85 -7.18
CA GLN A 642 48.99 -46.44 -7.43
C GLN A 642 49.88 -45.80 -8.53
N SER A 643 51.13 -46.24 -8.71
CA SER A 643 52.11 -45.49 -9.53
C SER A 643 52.92 -46.28 -10.56
N THR A 644 52.90 -47.62 -10.56
CA THR A 644 53.66 -48.43 -11.53
C THR A 644 52.91 -48.48 -12.85
N PRO A 645 53.50 -48.02 -13.98
CA PRO A 645 52.87 -48.17 -15.28
C PRO A 645 52.89 -49.65 -15.71
N VAL A 646 51.78 -50.11 -16.28
CA VAL A 646 51.55 -51.50 -16.69
C VAL A 646 51.70 -51.59 -18.20
N VAL A 647 52.45 -52.59 -18.68
CA VAL A 647 52.66 -52.82 -20.11
C VAL A 647 51.61 -53.82 -20.63
N LEU A 648 50.80 -53.40 -21.61
CA LEU A 648 49.67 -54.17 -22.15
C LEU A 648 49.57 -54.01 -23.69
N PRO A 649 48.88 -54.92 -24.42
CA PRO A 649 48.63 -54.74 -25.85
C PRO A 649 47.74 -53.53 -26.14
N GLY A 650 48.24 -52.61 -26.96
CA GLY A 650 47.50 -51.49 -27.53
C GLY A 650 46.66 -51.89 -28.75
N ALA A 651 45.97 -50.92 -29.36
CA ALA A 651 44.95 -51.19 -30.39
C ALA A 651 45.49 -51.85 -31.69
N GLY A 652 46.80 -51.76 -31.94
CA GLY A 652 47.49 -52.44 -33.04
C GLY A 652 48.25 -53.72 -32.64
N GLY A 653 48.03 -54.25 -31.44
CA GLY A 653 48.75 -55.42 -30.91
C GLY A 653 50.20 -55.16 -30.46
N GLN A 654 50.70 -53.94 -30.64
CA GLN A 654 51.98 -53.49 -30.07
C GLN A 654 51.85 -53.27 -28.56
N LEU A 655 52.94 -53.38 -27.80
CA LEU A 655 52.93 -53.14 -26.36
C LEU A 655 52.91 -51.64 -26.06
N GLU A 656 51.85 -51.16 -25.42
CA GLU A 656 51.70 -49.81 -24.90
C GLU A 656 51.83 -49.79 -23.38
N VAL A 657 52.20 -48.63 -22.84
CA VAL A 657 52.26 -48.37 -21.40
C VAL A 657 50.99 -47.66 -20.96
N PHE A 658 50.36 -48.13 -19.88
CA PHE A 658 49.20 -47.51 -19.25
C PHE A 658 49.43 -47.25 -17.77
N THR A 659 48.97 -46.12 -17.22
CA THR A 659 49.00 -45.91 -15.76
C THR A 659 47.85 -46.65 -15.08
N PRO A 660 47.93 -46.97 -13.78
CA PRO A 660 46.82 -47.57 -13.05
C PRO A 660 45.51 -46.77 -13.16
N GLN A 661 45.59 -45.44 -13.21
CA GLN A 661 44.43 -44.54 -13.38
C GLN A 661 43.82 -44.61 -14.80
N GLU A 662 44.62 -44.88 -15.82
CA GLU A 662 44.11 -45.19 -17.17
C GLU A 662 43.39 -46.55 -17.18
N LEU A 663 43.86 -47.54 -16.40
CA LEU A 663 43.17 -48.81 -16.17
C LEU A 663 41.95 -48.70 -15.26
N GLY A 664 41.69 -47.53 -14.67
CA GLY A 664 40.58 -47.28 -13.73
C GLY A 664 40.82 -47.78 -12.31
N ILE A 665 42.06 -48.12 -11.95
CA ILE A 665 42.49 -48.50 -10.59
C ILE A 665 42.69 -47.24 -9.75
N GLY A 666 42.10 -47.19 -8.56
CA GLY A 666 42.20 -46.06 -7.63
C GLY A 666 41.82 -46.44 -6.19
N TYR A 667 41.87 -45.46 -5.29
CA TYR A 667 41.43 -45.59 -3.89
C TYR A 667 42.03 -46.79 -3.13
N VAL A 668 43.32 -47.10 -3.37
CA VAL A 668 44.05 -48.20 -2.72
C VAL A 668 44.35 -47.87 -1.25
N MET A 669 43.95 -48.74 -0.32
CA MET A 669 44.16 -48.61 1.14
C MET A 669 44.42 -49.95 1.84
N LEU A 670 45.08 -49.91 3.00
CA LEU A 670 45.27 -51.03 3.92
C LEU A 670 44.06 -51.17 4.87
N LEU A 671 43.13 -52.09 4.58
CA LEU A 671 41.93 -52.33 5.37
C LEU A 671 42.25 -52.97 6.75
N LYS A 672 43.30 -53.78 6.84
CA LYS A 672 43.69 -54.49 8.07
C LYS A 672 45.19 -54.34 8.34
N ASP A 673 45.50 -53.75 9.49
CA ASP A 673 46.87 -53.52 9.98
C ASP A 673 47.06 -54.22 11.34
N PRO A 674 47.33 -55.54 11.37
CA PRO A 674 47.42 -56.32 12.61
C PRO A 674 48.84 -56.32 13.19
N ILE A 675 48.97 -56.49 14.50
CA ILE A 675 50.27 -56.62 15.16
C ILE A 675 51.01 -57.85 14.62
N LEU A 676 52.26 -57.63 14.22
CA LEU A 676 53.22 -58.59 13.71
C LEU A 676 53.38 -59.81 14.66
N ARG A 677 53.14 -61.03 14.18
CA ARG A 677 53.05 -62.25 15.00
C ARG A 677 54.24 -63.18 14.79
N ASP A 678 54.63 -63.93 15.82
CA ASP A 678 55.58 -65.03 15.66
C ASP A 678 54.93 -66.23 14.97
N HIS A 679 55.67 -66.85 14.04
CA HIS A 679 55.18 -67.89 13.15
C HIS A 679 56.27 -68.93 12.85
N LYS A 680 55.87 -70.20 12.79
CA LYS A 680 56.76 -71.34 12.52
C LYS A 680 56.50 -71.86 11.11
N ILE A 681 57.38 -71.48 10.16
CA ILE A 681 57.34 -72.01 8.79
C ILE A 681 57.94 -73.42 8.85
N LEU A 682 57.19 -74.45 8.48
CA LEU A 682 57.72 -75.82 8.37
C LEU A 682 58.85 -75.85 7.34
N ASN A 683 59.97 -76.49 7.68
CA ASN A 683 61.11 -76.65 6.77
C ASN A 683 60.83 -77.82 5.80
N PRO A 684 60.61 -77.58 4.49
CA PRO A 684 60.31 -78.66 3.54
C PRO A 684 61.50 -79.60 3.29
N ASN A 685 62.71 -79.19 3.68
CA ASN A 685 63.93 -79.99 3.61
C ASN A 685 64.26 -80.69 4.95
N PHE A 686 63.35 -80.64 5.93
CA PHE A 686 63.48 -81.42 7.15
C PHE A 686 63.13 -82.89 6.87
N VAL A 687 64.14 -83.76 6.93
CA VAL A 687 63.96 -85.22 6.83
C VAL A 687 64.07 -85.81 8.24
N PRO A 688 62.97 -86.24 8.87
CA PRO A 688 63.06 -87.01 10.12
C PRO A 688 63.76 -88.35 9.84
N GLU A 689 64.60 -88.81 10.78
CA GLU A 689 65.33 -90.08 10.64
C GLU A 689 64.36 -91.25 10.43
N LYS A 690 64.56 -91.99 9.33
CA LYS A 690 63.68 -93.10 8.94
C LYS A 690 64.09 -94.40 9.62
N THR A 691 63.23 -94.92 10.49
CA THR A 691 63.27 -96.33 10.88
C THR A 691 62.61 -97.23 9.82
N VAL A 692 63.41 -98.09 9.22
CA VAL A 692 62.99 -99.22 8.36
C VAL A 692 62.41 -100.33 9.27
N GLY A 693 61.42 -101.14 8.91
CA GLY A 693 60.65 -101.29 7.67
C GLY A 693 60.48 -102.79 7.33
N GLY A 694 59.25 -103.28 7.21
CA GLY A 694 58.98 -104.72 6.96
C GLY A 694 57.54 -105.03 6.55
N LEU A 695 57.38 -105.95 5.60
CA LEU A 695 56.15 -106.39 4.91
C LEU A 695 56.21 -107.93 4.70
N PRO A 696 55.15 -108.62 4.21
CA PRO A 696 53.72 -108.37 4.35
C PRO A 696 52.93 -109.66 4.74
N GLY A 697 51.62 -109.56 4.95
CA GLY A 697 50.72 -110.73 5.07
C GLY A 697 49.24 -110.33 4.99
N ALA A 698 48.40 -111.17 4.38
CA ALA A 698 46.97 -110.88 4.18
C ALA A 698 46.11 -111.40 5.35
N GLY A 699 45.13 -110.61 5.80
CA GLY A 699 44.24 -110.99 6.90
C GLY A 699 43.15 -109.97 7.21
N ASP A 700 41.99 -110.49 7.59
CA ASP A 700 40.72 -109.84 7.94
C ASP A 700 40.79 -108.94 9.21
N LYS A 701 39.89 -107.93 9.28
CA LYS A 701 39.43 -107.12 10.45
C LYS A 701 40.40 -106.70 11.59
N GLY A 702 40.28 -105.43 12.01
CA GLY A 702 40.44 -105.06 13.43
C GLY A 702 40.98 -103.64 13.69
N ALA A 703 40.35 -102.91 14.61
CA ALA A 703 40.81 -101.58 15.05
C ALA A 703 41.84 -101.67 16.20
N GLY A 704 42.77 -100.72 16.28
CA GLY A 704 43.69 -100.58 17.42
C GLY A 704 44.61 -99.36 17.33
N ASN A 705 44.62 -98.52 18.37
CA ASN A 705 45.42 -97.29 18.47
C ASN A 705 46.56 -97.46 19.51
N LYS A 706 47.76 -96.92 19.23
CA LYS A 706 48.76 -96.51 20.24
C LYS A 706 49.79 -95.52 19.66
N GLY A 707 50.24 -94.57 20.48
CA GLY A 707 51.04 -93.40 20.08
C GLY A 707 52.57 -93.57 20.12
N ASN A 708 53.28 -92.46 19.85
CA ASN A 708 54.72 -92.43 19.56
C ASN A 708 55.50 -91.44 20.47
N LYS A 709 56.85 -91.48 20.44
CA LYS A 709 57.77 -90.63 21.24
C LYS A 709 58.35 -89.45 20.45
N GLU A 710 58.83 -88.44 21.17
CA GLU A 710 59.53 -87.25 20.65
C GLU A 710 61.03 -87.50 20.36
N VAL A 711 61.65 -86.62 19.56
CA VAL A 711 63.03 -86.71 19.02
C VAL A 711 63.75 -85.37 19.19
N LYS A 712 65.09 -85.36 19.30
CA LYS A 712 65.92 -84.13 19.37
C LYS A 712 66.17 -83.51 17.98
N GLU A 713 66.23 -82.17 17.92
CA GLU A 713 66.38 -81.39 16.69
C GLU A 713 67.85 -81.04 16.36
N ASP A 714 68.18 -80.89 15.06
CA ASP A 714 69.48 -80.44 14.54
C ASP A 714 69.49 -78.90 14.31
N PRO A 715 70.42 -78.14 14.93
CA PRO A 715 70.55 -76.69 14.73
C PRO A 715 70.76 -76.24 13.26
N ASN A 716 71.33 -77.07 12.39
CA ASN A 716 71.62 -76.71 10.99
C ASN A 716 70.52 -77.11 10.00
N ASN A 717 69.54 -77.91 10.43
CA ASN A 717 68.35 -78.26 9.65
C ASN A 717 67.12 -78.39 10.58
N PRO A 718 66.66 -77.29 11.21
CA PRO A 718 65.55 -77.35 12.16
C PRO A 718 64.23 -77.74 11.46
N PRO A 719 63.28 -78.39 12.16
CA PRO A 719 61.99 -78.77 11.59
C PRO A 719 61.10 -77.58 11.23
N TYR A 720 61.34 -76.41 11.83
CA TYR A 720 60.66 -75.17 11.52
C TYR A 720 61.62 -73.98 11.58
N PHE A 721 61.37 -72.98 10.75
CA PHE A 721 62.00 -71.67 10.82
C PHE A 721 61.09 -70.72 11.61
N GLU A 722 61.60 -70.21 12.73
CA GLU A 722 60.93 -69.14 13.47
C GLU A 722 61.16 -67.80 12.76
N THR A 723 60.06 -67.16 12.33
CA THR A 723 60.07 -65.82 11.74
C THR A 723 58.82 -65.08 12.18
N LYS A 724 58.77 -63.77 11.97
CA LYS A 724 57.56 -62.99 12.18
C LYS A 724 56.72 -62.95 10.88
N LYS A 725 55.40 -63.15 10.99
CA LYS A 725 54.41 -63.06 9.91
C LYS A 725 53.57 -61.80 10.10
N TYR A 726 53.36 -61.07 9.01
CA TYR A 726 52.41 -59.97 8.92
C TYR A 726 51.32 -60.37 7.91
N ASP A 727 50.09 -60.51 8.36
CA ASP A 727 48.91 -60.73 7.52
C ASP A 727 48.30 -59.38 7.15
N PHE A 728 47.91 -59.17 5.90
CA PHE A 728 47.35 -57.90 5.44
C PHE A 728 46.08 -58.09 4.60
N ILE A 729 45.27 -57.03 4.57
CA ILE A 729 44.16 -56.89 3.64
C ILE A 729 44.26 -55.51 2.99
N VAL A 730 44.42 -55.46 1.68
CA VAL A 730 44.41 -54.24 0.87
C VAL A 730 43.12 -54.21 0.06
N GLN A 731 42.39 -53.10 0.09
CA GLN A 731 41.25 -52.87 -0.81
C GLN A 731 41.59 -51.76 -1.80
N PHE A 732 41.04 -51.86 -3.00
CA PHE A 732 41.06 -50.78 -3.99
C PHE A 732 39.80 -50.79 -4.87
N VAL A 733 39.56 -49.69 -5.57
CA VAL A 733 38.45 -49.56 -6.53
C VAL A 733 38.97 -49.74 -7.95
N TRP A 734 38.19 -50.43 -8.77
CA TRP A 734 38.42 -50.61 -10.19
C TRP A 734 37.17 -50.25 -10.99
N GLN A 735 37.22 -49.14 -11.73
CA GLN A 735 36.15 -48.72 -12.64
C GLN A 735 36.52 -49.15 -14.07
N GLU A 736 35.74 -50.07 -14.67
CA GLU A 736 36.04 -50.67 -15.98
C GLU A 736 36.30 -49.62 -17.08
N LYS A 737 37.55 -49.50 -17.52
CA LYS A 737 37.95 -48.66 -18.67
C LYS A 737 38.42 -49.51 -19.86
N PRO A 738 37.53 -49.90 -20.80
CA PRO A 738 37.91 -50.48 -22.08
C PRO A 738 39.01 -49.71 -22.81
N LEU A 739 39.86 -50.40 -23.58
CA LEU A 739 40.97 -49.82 -24.32
C LEU A 739 40.54 -48.65 -25.23
N ARG A 740 39.36 -48.73 -25.86
CA ARG A 740 38.77 -47.63 -26.63
C ARG A 740 38.60 -46.35 -25.79
N ILE A 741 38.08 -46.47 -24.57
CA ILE A 741 37.84 -45.33 -23.67
C ILE A 741 39.17 -44.73 -23.21
N ARG A 742 40.16 -45.56 -22.87
CA ARG A 742 41.53 -45.10 -22.57
C ARG A 742 42.12 -44.25 -23.69
N LEU A 743 42.03 -44.71 -24.94
CA LEU A 743 42.58 -43.99 -26.09
C LEU A 743 41.80 -42.70 -26.39
N GLU A 744 40.48 -42.69 -26.22
CA GLU A 744 39.65 -41.48 -26.33
C GLU A 744 39.96 -40.45 -25.24
N GLU A 745 40.17 -40.88 -23.98
CA GLU A 745 40.61 -40.00 -22.88
C GLU A 745 42.01 -39.44 -23.15
N ARG A 746 42.96 -40.28 -23.58
CA ARG A 746 44.33 -39.90 -23.91
C ARG A 746 44.38 -38.89 -25.07
N GLN A 747 43.56 -39.07 -26.11
CA GLN A 747 43.40 -38.09 -27.20
C GLN A 747 42.77 -36.78 -26.72
N LYS A 748 41.71 -36.82 -25.92
CA LYS A 748 41.08 -35.61 -25.33
C LYS A 748 42.08 -34.83 -24.47
N LYS A 749 42.88 -35.52 -23.66
CA LYS A 749 43.92 -34.89 -22.85
C LYS A 749 45.01 -34.26 -23.72
N LEU A 750 45.53 -34.96 -24.73
CA LEU A 750 46.50 -34.40 -25.67
C LEU A 750 45.96 -33.17 -26.44
N ALA A 751 44.65 -33.11 -26.71
CA ALA A 751 44.02 -31.94 -27.30
C ALA A 751 43.92 -30.77 -26.30
N ALA A 752 43.56 -31.05 -25.04
CA ALA A 752 43.48 -30.05 -23.97
C ALA A 752 44.87 -29.49 -23.60
N ASP A 753 45.88 -30.35 -23.45
CA ASP A 753 47.26 -29.96 -23.15
C ASP A 753 47.86 -29.11 -24.29
N LYS A 754 47.53 -29.42 -25.56
CA LYS A 754 47.87 -28.56 -26.71
C LYS A 754 47.15 -27.20 -26.67
N ALA A 755 45.87 -27.16 -26.31
CA ALA A 755 45.13 -25.91 -26.16
C ALA A 755 45.70 -25.04 -25.03
N ALA A 756 46.09 -25.64 -23.91
CA ALA A 756 46.75 -24.96 -22.80
C ALA A 756 48.14 -24.41 -23.19
N ALA A 757 48.96 -25.21 -23.90
CA ALA A 757 50.27 -24.79 -24.38
C ALA A 757 50.21 -23.61 -25.38
N VAL A 758 49.14 -23.48 -26.15
CA VAL A 758 48.90 -22.34 -27.07
C VAL A 758 48.45 -21.07 -26.32
N SER A 759 48.01 -21.18 -25.07
CA SER A 759 47.58 -20.03 -24.24
C SER A 759 48.66 -19.48 -23.29
N ALA A 760 49.87 -20.06 -23.27
CA ALA A 760 50.97 -19.57 -22.44
C ALA A 760 51.73 -18.41 -23.14
N PRO A 761 51.98 -17.27 -22.47
CA PRO A 761 52.72 -16.16 -23.07
C PRO A 761 54.21 -16.50 -23.24
N ALA A 762 54.79 -16.13 -24.38
CA ALA A 762 56.21 -16.32 -24.64
C ALA A 762 57.07 -15.39 -23.76
N ALA A 763 58.16 -15.93 -23.21
CA ALA A 763 59.16 -15.14 -22.52
C ALA A 763 59.99 -14.31 -23.52
N PRO A 764 60.43 -13.09 -23.16
CA PRO A 764 61.43 -12.35 -23.93
C PRO A 764 62.80 -13.05 -23.86
N VAL A 765 63.65 -12.73 -24.85
CA VAL A 765 65.01 -13.29 -25.07
C VAL A 765 65.99 -12.85 -23.98
#